data_AF-A0A937NMJ0-F1
#
_entry.id   AF-A0A937NMJ0-F1
#
_cell.length_a   1.000
_cell.length_b   1.000
_cell.length_c   1.000
_cell.angle_alpha   90.00
_cell.angle_beta   90.00
_cell.angle_gamma   90.00
#
_symmetry.space_group_name_H-M   'P 1'
#
loop_
_entity.id
_entity.type
_entity.pdbx_description
1 polymer ?
#
loop_
_entity_poly.entity_id
_entity_poly.type
_entity_poly.pdbx_seq_one_letter_code
_entity_poly.pdbx_strand_id
1 'polypeptide(L)'
;MKRSLDQRMADLPLRVFRLLLWLSGLLAVALAVQPIVVAHRTRTRGLPGDFPAPVTGADVPILGVNVALEQYDGEELEDALGRIAEGGFVWVRQSFYWSQIEPQPGRFDWAVPDRVLGALARHPQLRLVAVLDDTREEITTPLLPPSDPDRFAGFAHGFAARYGAQVDTYQVWDEPNLADHWGGGPVNPPAYADLLARTARAVRAADPDARILLAGLAPTVETGPQNLSDVRYLEQLYQAGAAPYFDVVVGKPYGFDTGPDDRRADEPVLNFSRLLLLREVMVEYDDAGKAIWASHWGWNALSPGWIGMTSLWGQTDESTQAARTVAALERARAEWPWVGALILEHFQPAAESGDPRWGFALVGPDSVPRPVYDAVAAWADALPDAAPVGGYPALNPWATYGDTWRVGPLGADVGRSAALTTGSDGDRALFRFDGPSVALTVRRGPYRAFLYVAVDGAPANRLPRDRVGRAYVVLYDNVLTLATVPLATGLPLGPHTVEVVAEGGQGQWALVDWRVGAEPVRDGTDWKMAGLAVAGLVLVALLVRETRRVEWRALVALRPLGRAFLGWPEWTQVALVVGLTGLFWATAGASWGRDLSSTPYSLLPTPCFVLSLLTLPVLAAFFALRPDLGLPLVAFSAPFYLCPERMLYQALSLPEVLVVLCGVGVVMGGRQRDGGTRGQGDGGTGRLGSRGGILTPLDWAVVLLVVAAVVAGLAATDRWAAVFELRTVFLLPALCYALLRLARLDGQARWRIVDGWVLGSVGVALIGLVQYALGRNVVVAEGGLPRLQSVYHSPNNVGLYLGRVWPLLVVVGLWERRGRRRTLYALALVVVTLALVLSFSRGALLLALPAALLVMGWRAGVEAQSPRPYRWVVLAFVVAGALLLVPLLHVPRFASMFDLRQGSTFFRLELWRSSLALIREHPWFGIGPGNFQAAYRTRYVLPSAWQEFNLEHPHNVYLDHWTRLGILGLLAGVAVQVAFWQTILRDSEPSSPRAPWAGRSRWRRLLAAWGGPVTGAASISIGLAGSMAALLAHGLVDNTLFFPDLALVFFLTLALAQ
;
A
#
# COMPACT_ATOMS: atom_id res chain seq x y z
N MET A 1 -53.60 -18.30 -15.07
CA MET A 1 -52.28 -18.57 -14.46
C MET A 1 -51.25 -19.13 -15.46
N LYS A 2 -51.63 -20.00 -16.42
CA LYS A 2 -50.75 -20.43 -17.54
C LYS A 2 -50.25 -19.26 -18.43
N ARG A 3 -51.14 -18.36 -18.88
CA ARG A 3 -50.79 -17.20 -19.73
C ARG A 3 -49.70 -16.25 -19.17
N SER A 4 -49.51 -16.16 -17.84
CA SER A 4 -48.49 -15.28 -17.24
C SER A 4 -47.13 -15.96 -17.04
N LEU A 5 -47.07 -17.29 -17.15
CA LEU A 5 -45.82 -18.06 -17.16
C LEU A 5 -45.26 -18.12 -18.58
N ASP A 6 -46.13 -18.32 -19.58
CA ASP A 6 -45.74 -18.34 -21.00
C ASP A 6 -45.17 -16.99 -21.47
N GLN A 7 -45.77 -15.86 -21.05
CA GLN A 7 -45.22 -14.52 -21.32
C GLN A 7 -43.88 -14.26 -20.61
N ARG A 8 -43.64 -14.83 -19.43
CA ARG A 8 -42.38 -14.65 -18.70
C ARG A 8 -41.27 -15.57 -19.20
N MET A 9 -41.62 -16.73 -19.74
CA MET A 9 -40.69 -17.61 -20.46
C MET A 9 -40.31 -17.02 -21.83
N ALA A 10 -41.22 -16.30 -22.49
CA ALA A 10 -40.93 -15.59 -23.75
C ALA A 10 -39.93 -14.42 -23.59
N ASP A 11 -39.86 -13.79 -22.41
CA ASP A 11 -38.92 -12.70 -22.08
C ASP A 11 -37.52 -13.18 -21.64
N LEU A 12 -37.39 -14.47 -21.30
CA LEU A 12 -36.13 -15.05 -20.80
C LEU A 12 -34.95 -14.84 -21.78
N PRO A 13 -35.11 -15.03 -23.11
CA PRO A 13 -34.05 -14.78 -24.08
C PRO A 13 -33.59 -13.33 -24.10
N LEU A 14 -34.52 -12.37 -24.00
CA LEU A 14 -34.21 -10.93 -23.99
C LEU A 14 -33.45 -10.52 -22.72
N ARG A 15 -33.76 -11.14 -21.58
CA ARG A 15 -33.08 -10.87 -20.29
C ARG A 15 -31.70 -11.50 -20.24
N VAL A 16 -31.56 -12.72 -20.76
CA VAL A 16 -30.26 -13.38 -20.96
C VAL A 16 -29.42 -12.58 -21.96
N PHE A 17 -30.01 -12.05 -23.04
CA PHE A 17 -29.34 -11.15 -23.98
C PHE A 17 -28.82 -9.88 -23.31
N ARG A 18 -29.59 -9.22 -22.44
CA ARG A 18 -29.10 -8.05 -21.68
C ARG A 18 -27.99 -8.39 -20.70
N LEU A 19 -28.04 -9.57 -20.07
CA LEU A 19 -26.94 -10.05 -19.23
C LEU A 19 -25.66 -10.24 -20.05
N LEU A 20 -25.77 -10.88 -21.21
CA LEU A 20 -24.67 -11.03 -22.15
C LEU A 20 -24.16 -9.66 -22.62
N LEU A 21 -25.04 -8.71 -22.93
CA LEU A 21 -24.67 -7.34 -23.30
C LEU A 21 -23.86 -6.62 -22.22
N TRP A 22 -24.27 -6.71 -20.95
CA TRP A 22 -23.52 -6.08 -19.85
C TRP A 22 -22.20 -6.79 -19.57
N LEU A 23 -22.15 -8.12 -19.70
CA LEU A 23 -20.90 -8.89 -19.65
C LEU A 23 -19.96 -8.50 -20.81
N SER A 24 -20.48 -8.33 -22.03
CA SER A 24 -19.73 -7.84 -23.19
C SER A 24 -19.24 -6.41 -22.97
N GLY A 25 -20.05 -5.54 -22.34
CA GLY A 25 -19.62 -4.19 -21.95
C GLY A 25 -18.47 -4.21 -20.94
N LEU A 26 -18.52 -5.11 -19.95
CA LEU A 26 -17.42 -5.29 -18.99
C LEU A 26 -16.15 -5.81 -19.68
N LEU A 27 -16.30 -6.73 -20.63
CA LEU A 27 -15.20 -7.19 -21.46
C LEU A 27 -14.61 -6.06 -22.32
N ALA A 28 -15.45 -5.21 -22.91
CA ALA A 28 -14.99 -4.05 -23.69
C ALA A 28 -14.20 -3.04 -22.82
N VAL A 29 -14.64 -2.79 -21.58
CA VAL A 29 -13.89 -1.96 -20.63
C VAL A 29 -12.55 -2.60 -20.31
N ALA A 30 -12.51 -3.92 -20.09
CA ALA A 30 -11.26 -4.64 -19.84
C ALA A 30 -10.30 -4.57 -21.06
N LEU A 31 -10.82 -4.70 -22.28
CA LEU A 31 -10.03 -4.56 -23.51
C LEU A 31 -9.55 -3.12 -23.75
N ALA A 32 -10.32 -2.11 -23.35
CA ALA A 32 -9.94 -0.69 -23.48
C ALA A 32 -8.80 -0.27 -22.54
N VAL A 33 -8.56 -1.00 -21.44
CA VAL A 33 -7.42 -0.78 -20.55
C VAL A 33 -6.10 -1.05 -21.27
N GLN A 34 -6.05 -2.07 -22.12
CA GLN A 34 -4.82 -2.51 -22.79
C GLN A 34 -4.13 -1.41 -23.62
N PRO A 35 -4.77 -0.72 -24.59
CA PRO A 35 -4.11 0.32 -25.38
C PRO A 35 -3.69 1.54 -24.55
N ILE A 36 -4.41 1.87 -23.48
CA ILE A 36 -4.03 2.95 -22.56
C ILE A 36 -2.76 2.57 -21.79
N VAL A 37 -2.71 1.35 -21.25
CA VAL A 37 -1.54 0.83 -20.54
C VAL A 37 -0.34 0.73 -21.47
N VAL A 38 -0.53 0.26 -22.72
CA VAL A 38 0.54 0.20 -23.73
C VAL A 38 1.07 1.61 -24.04
N ALA A 39 0.19 2.57 -24.35
CA ALA A 39 0.60 3.94 -24.64
C ALA A 39 1.32 4.62 -23.47
N HIS A 40 0.85 4.37 -22.24
CA HIS A 40 1.52 4.87 -21.03
C HIS A 40 2.91 4.25 -20.88
N ARG A 41 3.02 2.91 -20.97
CA ARG A 41 4.30 2.19 -20.90
C ARG A 41 5.30 2.66 -21.96
N THR A 42 4.87 2.90 -23.20
CA THR A 42 5.77 3.41 -24.25
C THR A 42 6.34 4.78 -23.90
N ARG A 43 5.57 5.66 -23.25
CA ARG A 43 6.03 7.01 -22.86
C ARG A 43 6.92 7.00 -21.63
N THR A 44 6.63 6.11 -20.68
CA THR A 44 7.35 6.00 -19.41
C THR A 44 8.49 4.99 -19.44
N ARG A 45 8.70 4.29 -20.55
CA ARG A 45 9.79 3.34 -20.74
C ARG A 45 11.14 4.02 -20.51
N GLY A 46 11.94 3.47 -19.60
CA GLY A 46 13.26 3.99 -19.26
C GLY A 46 13.29 5.18 -18.32
N LEU A 47 12.15 5.75 -17.95
CA LEU A 47 12.10 6.81 -16.94
C LEU A 47 12.27 6.20 -15.53
N PRO A 48 12.89 6.94 -14.61
CA PRO A 48 13.08 6.45 -13.25
C PRO A 48 11.73 6.42 -12.52
N GLY A 49 11.57 5.48 -11.58
CA GLY A 49 10.48 5.55 -10.61
C GLY A 49 10.62 6.78 -9.71
N ASP A 50 9.59 7.08 -8.89
CA ASP A 50 9.56 8.29 -8.05
C ASP A 50 10.85 8.54 -7.25
N PHE A 51 11.43 7.49 -6.65
CA PHE A 51 12.71 7.55 -5.93
C PHE A 51 13.57 6.31 -6.27
N PRO A 52 14.40 6.35 -7.33
CA PRO A 52 15.16 5.20 -7.79
C PRO A 52 16.15 4.72 -6.72
N ALA A 53 16.30 3.41 -6.58
CA ALA A 53 17.27 2.83 -5.65
C ALA A 53 18.71 3.05 -6.15
N PRO A 54 19.71 3.07 -5.25
CA PRO A 54 21.11 3.10 -5.65
C PRO A 54 21.47 1.94 -6.57
N VAL A 55 22.23 2.23 -7.62
CA VAL A 55 22.75 1.24 -8.58
C VAL A 55 24.27 1.24 -8.50
N THR A 56 24.86 0.08 -8.25
CA THR A 56 26.31 -0.07 -8.09
C THR A 56 27.01 0.31 -9.40
N GLY A 57 27.91 1.29 -9.33
CA GLY A 57 28.67 1.77 -10.48
C GLY A 57 27.94 2.82 -11.33
N ALA A 58 26.76 3.29 -10.91
CA ALA A 58 26.07 4.43 -11.53
C ALA A 58 26.42 5.76 -10.84
N ASP A 59 26.90 5.72 -9.59
CA ASP A 59 27.34 6.85 -8.78
C ASP A 59 28.77 7.31 -9.11
N VAL A 60 29.10 7.31 -10.40
CA VAL A 60 30.40 7.74 -10.94
C VAL A 60 30.26 9.00 -11.80
N PRO A 61 31.34 9.78 -12.01
CA PRO A 61 31.32 10.85 -13.00
C PRO A 61 30.91 10.30 -14.38
N ILE A 62 29.97 10.97 -15.04
CA ILE A 62 29.36 10.44 -16.28
C ILE A 62 30.26 10.61 -17.50
N LEU A 63 31.15 11.61 -17.52
CA LEU A 63 31.84 12.00 -18.74
C LEU A 63 33.14 11.21 -18.97
N GLY A 64 33.23 10.56 -20.13
CA GLY A 64 34.44 9.85 -20.57
C GLY A 64 34.70 9.97 -22.06
N VAL A 65 35.90 9.56 -22.48
CA VAL A 65 36.33 9.57 -23.87
C VAL A 65 37.26 8.40 -24.18
N ASN A 66 37.14 7.78 -25.36
CA ASN A 66 38.14 6.83 -25.82
C ASN A 66 39.37 7.56 -26.34
N VAL A 67 40.51 6.91 -26.18
CA VAL A 67 41.81 7.46 -26.57
C VAL A 67 42.65 6.39 -27.26
N ALA A 68 43.59 6.86 -28.06
CA ALA A 68 44.68 6.06 -28.60
C ALA A 68 46.00 6.73 -28.18
N LEU A 69 46.31 6.67 -26.88
CA LEU A 69 47.46 7.37 -26.29
C LEU A 69 48.81 6.79 -26.73
N GLU A 70 48.81 5.56 -27.24
CA GLU A 70 49.98 4.91 -27.81
C GLU A 70 50.56 5.67 -29.01
N GLN A 71 49.76 6.51 -29.68
CA GLN A 71 50.18 7.31 -30.83
C GLN A 71 51.01 8.56 -30.44
N TYR A 72 50.98 8.97 -29.17
CA TYR A 72 51.69 10.16 -28.69
C TYR A 72 52.96 9.79 -27.92
N ASP A 73 53.96 10.66 -27.99
CA ASP A 73 55.21 10.54 -27.23
C ASP A 73 55.55 11.86 -26.50
N GLY A 74 56.17 11.74 -25.32
CA GLY A 74 56.74 12.87 -24.59
C GLY A 74 55.73 13.97 -24.23
N GLU A 75 55.93 15.16 -24.78
CA GLU A 75 55.11 16.36 -24.52
C GLU A 75 53.71 16.26 -25.14
N GLU A 76 53.57 15.62 -26.31
CA GLU A 76 52.28 15.47 -27.00
C GLU A 76 51.29 14.63 -26.17
N LEU A 77 51.80 13.60 -25.48
CA LEU A 77 51.00 12.77 -24.58
C LEU A 77 50.49 13.57 -23.37
N GLU A 78 51.34 14.42 -22.81
CA GLU A 78 50.96 15.29 -21.69
C GLU A 78 49.95 16.36 -22.12
N ASP A 79 50.13 16.95 -23.29
CA ASP A 79 49.19 17.93 -23.84
C ASP A 79 47.82 17.31 -24.14
N ALA A 80 47.79 16.09 -24.68
CA ALA A 80 46.55 15.36 -24.93
C ALA A 80 45.80 15.09 -23.60
N LEU A 81 46.50 14.56 -22.59
CA LEU A 81 45.91 14.31 -21.27
C LEU A 81 45.49 15.59 -20.56
N GLY A 82 46.28 16.66 -20.67
CA GLY A 82 45.95 17.99 -20.15
C GLY A 82 44.64 18.51 -20.76
N ARG A 83 44.50 18.46 -22.08
CA ARG A 83 43.26 18.88 -22.76
C ARG A 83 42.06 18.00 -22.43
N ILE A 84 42.25 16.70 -22.24
CA ILE A 84 41.17 15.80 -21.79
C ILE A 84 40.71 16.24 -20.39
N ALA A 85 41.63 16.48 -19.46
CA ALA A 85 41.30 16.94 -18.13
C ALA A 85 40.64 18.33 -18.10
N GLU A 86 41.16 19.28 -18.88
CA GLU A 86 40.61 20.63 -19.03
C GLU A 86 39.21 20.62 -19.64
N GLY A 87 38.89 19.65 -20.50
CA GLY A 87 37.55 19.45 -21.05
C GLY A 87 36.53 18.84 -20.07
N GLY A 88 36.91 18.63 -18.81
CA GLY A 88 36.06 18.06 -17.77
C GLY A 88 35.86 16.54 -17.87
N PHE A 89 36.58 15.85 -18.76
CA PHE A 89 36.52 14.40 -18.87
C PHE A 89 37.17 13.75 -17.64
N VAL A 90 36.55 12.69 -17.14
CA VAL A 90 37.08 11.92 -16.01
C VAL A 90 37.55 10.55 -16.46
N TRP A 91 36.78 9.88 -17.33
CA TRP A 91 37.13 8.53 -17.79
C TRP A 91 37.89 8.56 -19.10
N VAL A 92 39.02 7.86 -19.12
CA VAL A 92 39.85 7.65 -20.30
C VAL A 92 39.83 6.15 -20.61
N ARG A 93 39.29 5.76 -21.76
CA ARG A 93 39.23 4.35 -22.19
C ARG A 93 40.33 4.07 -23.21
N GLN A 94 41.27 3.22 -22.82
CA GLN A 94 42.46 2.87 -23.60
C GLN A 94 42.55 1.35 -23.76
N SER A 95 42.83 0.90 -24.98
CA SER A 95 43.07 -0.51 -25.27
C SER A 95 44.52 -0.89 -25.06
N PHE A 96 44.72 -2.08 -24.49
CA PHE A 96 46.00 -2.73 -24.28
C PHE A 96 45.98 -4.10 -24.94
N TYR A 97 46.78 -4.25 -25.99
CA TYR A 97 46.73 -5.42 -26.87
C TYR A 97 47.67 -6.52 -26.40
N TRP A 98 47.10 -7.71 -26.13
CA TRP A 98 47.83 -8.85 -25.59
C TRP A 98 49.01 -9.28 -26.47
N SER A 99 48.82 -9.44 -27.78
CA SER A 99 49.88 -9.87 -28.70
C SER A 99 51.06 -8.89 -28.81
N GLN A 100 50.83 -7.59 -28.55
CA GLN A 100 51.88 -6.58 -28.54
C GLN A 100 52.65 -6.57 -27.22
N ILE A 101 51.95 -6.81 -26.10
CA ILE A 101 52.52 -6.80 -24.75
C ILE A 101 53.20 -8.15 -24.43
N GLU A 102 52.68 -9.28 -24.92
CA GLU A 102 53.27 -10.62 -24.77
C GLU A 102 53.54 -11.24 -26.15
N PRO A 103 54.50 -10.71 -26.93
CA PRO A 103 54.77 -11.19 -28.29
C PRO A 103 55.29 -12.63 -28.32
N GLN A 104 55.85 -13.12 -27.20
CA GLN A 104 56.24 -14.50 -27.02
C GLN A 104 55.75 -15.00 -25.66
N PRO A 105 55.30 -16.26 -25.54
CA PRO A 105 54.81 -16.82 -24.29
C PRO A 105 55.74 -16.55 -23.09
N GLY A 106 55.23 -15.83 -22.08
CA GLY A 106 55.95 -15.49 -20.84
C GLY A 106 56.98 -14.36 -20.97
N ARG A 107 57.14 -13.74 -22.14
CA ARG A 107 58.04 -12.59 -22.37
C ARG A 107 57.20 -11.34 -22.62
N PHE A 108 57.12 -10.50 -21.60
CA PHE A 108 56.33 -9.26 -21.65
C PHE A 108 57.18 -8.04 -22.04
N ASP A 109 56.62 -7.17 -22.88
CA ASP A 109 57.08 -5.81 -23.16
C ASP A 109 56.08 -4.80 -22.59
N TRP A 110 56.48 -4.16 -21.50
CA TRP A 110 55.65 -3.20 -20.77
C TRP A 110 55.88 -1.74 -21.17
N ALA A 111 56.71 -1.47 -22.19
CA ALA A 111 57.16 -0.10 -22.49
C ALA A 111 56.01 0.88 -22.77
N VAL A 112 55.02 0.48 -23.59
CA VAL A 112 53.86 1.32 -23.91
C VAL A 112 52.93 1.50 -22.70
N PRO A 113 52.49 0.44 -22.00
CA PRO A 113 51.73 0.60 -20.75
C PRO A 113 52.45 1.45 -19.70
N ASP A 114 53.75 1.22 -19.46
CA ASP A 114 54.53 2.01 -18.49
C ASP A 114 54.54 3.51 -18.83
N ARG A 115 54.66 3.85 -20.12
CA ARG A 115 54.62 5.24 -20.60
C ARG A 115 53.24 5.87 -20.38
N VAL A 116 52.17 5.19 -20.80
CA VAL A 116 50.80 5.70 -20.71
C VAL A 116 50.36 5.86 -19.26
N LEU A 117 50.57 4.85 -18.41
CA LEU A 117 50.19 4.92 -17.00
C LEU A 117 51.06 5.90 -16.21
N GLY A 118 52.35 6.00 -16.54
CA GLY A 118 53.23 7.02 -15.96
C GLY A 118 52.79 8.46 -16.27
N ALA A 119 52.26 8.70 -17.47
CA ALA A 119 51.66 9.98 -17.84
C ALA A 119 50.33 10.21 -17.09
N LEU A 120 49.41 9.23 -17.11
CA LEU A 120 48.13 9.30 -16.39
C LEU A 120 48.28 9.56 -14.89
N ALA A 121 49.30 8.99 -14.24
CA ALA A 121 49.57 9.20 -12.81
C ALA A 121 49.82 10.68 -12.43
N ARG A 122 50.16 11.54 -13.39
CA ARG A 122 50.31 12.99 -13.18
C ARG A 122 48.99 13.76 -13.25
N HIS A 123 47.90 13.10 -13.66
CA HIS A 123 46.56 13.67 -13.82
C HIS A 123 45.56 12.95 -12.91
N PRO A 124 45.57 13.19 -11.59
CA PRO A 124 44.77 12.45 -10.61
C PRO A 124 43.24 12.58 -10.78
N GLN A 125 42.79 13.55 -11.57
CA GLN A 125 41.40 13.72 -11.97
C GLN A 125 40.94 12.70 -13.03
N LEU A 126 41.87 12.11 -13.79
CA LEU A 126 41.58 11.12 -14.82
C LEU A 126 41.60 9.71 -14.26
N ARG A 127 40.71 8.85 -14.78
CA ARG A 127 40.58 7.44 -14.41
C ARG A 127 40.61 6.57 -15.65
N LEU A 128 41.42 5.52 -15.59
CA LEU A 128 41.62 4.60 -16.71
C LEU A 128 40.56 3.48 -16.71
N VAL A 129 39.90 3.29 -17.84
CA VAL A 129 39.26 2.02 -18.20
C VAL A 129 40.25 1.26 -19.09
N ALA A 130 40.94 0.27 -18.52
CA ALA A 130 41.89 -0.55 -19.24
C ALA A 130 41.15 -1.65 -20.00
N VAL A 131 41.12 -1.56 -21.32
CA VAL A 131 40.51 -2.58 -22.18
C VAL A 131 41.58 -3.62 -22.49
N LEU A 132 41.43 -4.80 -21.91
CA LEU A 132 42.30 -5.94 -22.18
C LEU A 132 41.72 -6.66 -23.40
N ASP A 133 42.39 -6.52 -24.53
CA ASP A 133 41.93 -6.99 -25.84
C ASP A 133 43.12 -7.50 -26.67
N ASP A 134 42.90 -7.78 -27.94
CA ASP A 134 43.97 -8.10 -28.89
C ASP A 134 43.78 -7.33 -30.22
N THR A 135 44.80 -7.36 -31.07
CA THR A 135 44.80 -6.66 -32.38
C THR A 135 44.81 -7.64 -33.54
N ARG A 136 44.33 -7.19 -34.71
CA ARG A 136 44.41 -7.92 -35.97
C ARG A 136 45.81 -7.81 -36.57
N GLU A 137 46.24 -8.83 -37.32
CA GLU A 137 47.47 -8.79 -38.12
C GLU A 137 47.31 -7.87 -39.35
N GLU A 138 46.16 -7.96 -40.03
CA GLU A 138 45.76 -7.08 -41.14
C GLU A 138 44.28 -6.67 -40.99
N ILE A 139 43.90 -5.50 -41.52
CA ILE A 139 42.51 -4.98 -41.45
C ILE A 139 41.49 -5.97 -42.05
N THR A 140 41.90 -6.75 -43.05
CA THR A 140 41.08 -7.74 -43.77
C THR A 140 40.93 -9.08 -43.04
N THR A 141 41.66 -9.29 -41.95
CA THR A 141 41.65 -10.54 -41.18
C THR A 141 40.76 -10.43 -39.94
N PRO A 142 39.89 -11.41 -39.63
CA PRO A 142 39.12 -11.42 -38.39
C PRO A 142 40.04 -11.47 -37.16
N LEU A 143 39.67 -10.76 -36.09
CA LEU A 143 40.34 -10.88 -34.81
C LEU A 143 40.03 -12.26 -34.21
N LEU A 144 41.06 -13.04 -33.94
CA LEU A 144 40.91 -14.38 -33.37
C LEU A 144 40.72 -14.30 -31.86
N PRO A 145 39.75 -15.03 -31.27
CA PRO A 145 39.69 -15.17 -29.83
C PRO A 145 40.92 -15.96 -29.33
N PRO A 146 41.32 -15.80 -28.06
CA PRO A 146 42.42 -16.57 -27.48
C PRO A 146 42.21 -18.08 -27.66
N SER A 147 43.18 -18.75 -28.29
CA SER A 147 43.14 -20.22 -28.45
C SER A 147 43.26 -20.96 -27.11
N ASP A 148 43.88 -20.31 -26.13
CA ASP A 148 43.95 -20.74 -24.73
C ASP A 148 43.52 -19.57 -23.81
N PRO A 149 42.27 -19.58 -23.31
CA PRO A 149 41.76 -18.56 -22.40
C PRO A 149 42.55 -18.41 -21.09
N ASP A 150 43.24 -19.46 -20.62
CA ASP A 150 44.05 -19.39 -19.40
C ASP A 150 45.32 -18.54 -19.61
N ARG A 151 45.87 -18.52 -20.83
CA ARG A 151 47.00 -17.66 -21.16
C ARG A 151 46.61 -16.19 -21.20
N PHE A 152 45.46 -15.88 -21.80
CA PHE A 152 44.92 -14.52 -21.77
C PHE A 152 44.63 -14.08 -20.33
N ALA A 153 44.04 -14.95 -19.50
CA ALA A 153 43.84 -14.68 -18.08
C ALA A 153 45.17 -14.47 -17.32
N GLY A 154 46.24 -15.19 -17.69
CA GLY A 154 47.58 -14.99 -17.16
C GLY A 154 48.18 -13.62 -17.52
N PHE A 155 48.00 -13.16 -18.75
CA PHE A 155 48.34 -11.78 -19.16
C PHE A 155 47.57 -10.75 -18.33
N ALA A 156 46.25 -10.92 -18.21
CA ALA A 156 45.41 -10.01 -17.43
C ALA A 156 45.81 -9.97 -15.95
N HIS A 157 46.16 -11.11 -15.36
CA HIS A 157 46.74 -11.18 -14.02
C HIS A 157 48.06 -10.41 -13.93
N GLY A 158 48.98 -10.60 -14.89
CA GLY A 158 50.24 -9.88 -14.93
C GLY A 158 50.06 -8.36 -15.05
N PHE A 159 49.11 -7.92 -15.86
CA PHE A 159 48.73 -6.52 -16.01
C PHE A 159 48.19 -5.97 -14.68
N ALA A 160 47.20 -6.64 -14.07
CA ALA A 160 46.61 -6.21 -12.80
C ALA A 160 47.61 -6.24 -11.63
N ALA A 161 48.49 -7.24 -11.57
CA ALA A 161 49.53 -7.33 -10.54
C ALA A 161 50.55 -6.20 -10.65
N ARG A 162 50.79 -5.68 -11.86
CA ARG A 162 51.70 -4.57 -12.11
C ARG A 162 51.04 -3.22 -11.88
N TYR A 163 49.79 -3.05 -12.27
CA TYR A 163 49.14 -1.74 -12.37
C TYR A 163 47.91 -1.55 -11.47
N GLY A 164 47.51 -2.53 -10.67
CA GLY A 164 46.29 -2.47 -9.84
C GLY A 164 46.28 -1.37 -8.77
N ALA A 165 47.42 -0.75 -8.47
CA ALA A 165 47.47 0.45 -7.62
C ALA A 165 47.04 1.74 -8.36
N GLN A 166 46.97 1.71 -9.69
CA GLN A 166 46.64 2.84 -10.57
C GLN A 166 45.39 2.59 -11.42
N VAL A 167 44.96 1.33 -11.54
CA VAL A 167 43.85 0.90 -12.40
C VAL A 167 42.84 0.13 -11.58
N ASP A 168 41.65 0.71 -11.42
CA ASP A 168 40.55 0.07 -10.69
C ASP A 168 39.51 -0.57 -11.62
N THR A 169 39.58 -0.32 -12.94
CA THR A 169 38.53 -0.69 -13.90
C THR A 169 39.09 -1.38 -15.15
N TYR A 170 38.66 -2.62 -15.38
CA TYR A 170 39.15 -3.48 -16.46
C TYR A 170 37.98 -3.93 -17.34
N GLN A 171 38.05 -3.64 -18.64
CA GLN A 171 37.14 -4.19 -19.63
C GLN A 171 37.78 -5.44 -20.26
N VAL A 172 37.03 -6.54 -20.34
CA VAL A 172 37.52 -7.79 -20.94
C VAL A 172 36.98 -7.92 -22.36
N TRP A 173 37.84 -7.78 -23.37
CA TRP A 173 37.54 -7.83 -24.80
C TRP A 173 36.65 -6.67 -25.30
N ASP A 174 36.47 -6.56 -26.62
CA ASP A 174 35.50 -5.65 -27.25
C ASP A 174 34.78 -6.32 -28.44
N GLU A 175 33.46 -6.09 -28.52
CA GLU A 175 32.57 -6.57 -29.60
C GLU A 175 32.60 -8.09 -29.92
N PRO A 176 32.64 -9.01 -28.93
CA PRO A 176 32.67 -10.47 -29.19
C PRO A 176 31.36 -11.00 -29.83
N ASN A 177 30.37 -10.13 -30.03
CA ASN A 177 29.12 -10.42 -30.72
C ASN A 177 29.17 -10.17 -32.24
N LEU A 178 30.33 -9.77 -32.76
CA LEU A 178 30.62 -9.68 -34.20
C LEU A 178 31.60 -10.79 -34.63
N ALA A 179 31.33 -11.47 -35.75
CA ALA A 179 32.21 -12.50 -36.31
C ALA A 179 33.63 -11.97 -36.54
N ASP A 180 33.76 -10.75 -37.06
CA ASP A 180 35.06 -10.12 -37.34
C ASP A 180 35.89 -9.84 -36.07
N HIS A 181 35.26 -9.91 -34.90
CA HIS A 181 35.88 -9.74 -33.58
C HIS A 181 35.93 -11.07 -32.79
N TRP A 182 35.52 -12.17 -33.41
CA TRP A 182 35.44 -13.49 -32.80
C TRP A 182 35.73 -14.62 -33.80
N GLY A 183 36.81 -14.48 -34.58
CA GLY A 183 37.40 -15.54 -35.40
C GLY A 183 36.78 -15.77 -36.77
N GLY A 184 35.89 -14.89 -37.24
CA GLY A 184 35.26 -14.91 -38.56
C GLY A 184 34.18 -15.99 -38.75
N GLY A 185 33.92 -16.80 -37.72
CA GLY A 185 32.87 -17.81 -37.69
C GLY A 185 31.72 -17.43 -36.75
N PRO A 186 30.78 -18.37 -36.50
CA PRO A 186 29.67 -18.13 -35.59
C PRO A 186 30.12 -17.61 -34.22
N VAL A 187 29.50 -16.53 -33.76
CA VAL A 187 29.76 -15.99 -32.42
C VAL A 187 29.35 -16.99 -31.34
N ASN A 188 30.09 -17.00 -30.22
CA ASN A 188 29.92 -18.01 -29.19
C ASN A 188 29.87 -17.37 -27.79
N PRO A 189 28.67 -16.97 -27.31
CA PRO A 189 28.52 -16.36 -25.99
C PRO A 189 29.04 -17.22 -24.83
N PRO A 190 28.81 -18.56 -24.78
CA PRO A 190 29.43 -19.40 -23.75
C PRO A 190 30.96 -19.40 -23.75
N ALA A 191 31.62 -19.33 -24.91
CA ALA A 191 33.07 -19.26 -24.98
C ALA A 191 33.61 -17.92 -24.44
N TYR A 192 32.95 -16.81 -24.79
CA TYR A 192 33.28 -15.51 -24.21
C TYR A 192 33.00 -15.47 -22.70
N ALA A 193 31.91 -16.10 -22.22
CA ALA A 193 31.62 -16.21 -20.79
C ALA A 193 32.72 -16.98 -20.02
N ASP A 194 33.29 -18.04 -20.61
CA ASP A 194 34.44 -18.75 -20.03
C ASP A 194 35.70 -17.88 -19.98
N LEU A 195 36.01 -17.17 -21.07
CA LEU A 195 37.11 -16.21 -21.12
C LEU A 195 36.96 -15.12 -20.04
N LEU A 196 35.76 -14.53 -19.94
CA LEU A 196 35.42 -13.52 -18.93
C LEU A 196 35.60 -14.08 -17.51
N ALA A 197 35.06 -15.27 -17.24
CA ALA A 197 35.13 -15.88 -15.92
C ALA A 197 36.57 -16.16 -15.46
N ARG A 198 37.43 -16.64 -16.35
CA ARG A 198 38.85 -16.89 -16.06
C ARG A 198 39.60 -15.58 -15.86
N THR A 199 39.41 -14.62 -16.76
CA THR A 199 40.06 -13.31 -16.70
C THR A 199 39.65 -12.53 -15.45
N ALA A 200 38.36 -12.46 -15.13
CA ALA A 200 37.86 -11.77 -13.94
C ALA A 200 38.43 -12.35 -12.65
N ARG A 201 38.54 -13.68 -12.54
CA ARG A 201 39.19 -14.33 -11.38
C ARG A 201 40.67 -14.02 -11.30
N ALA A 202 41.36 -14.03 -12.43
CA ALA A 202 42.80 -13.80 -12.51
C ALA A 202 43.16 -12.35 -12.15
N VAL A 203 42.38 -11.39 -12.66
CA VAL A 203 42.47 -9.96 -12.29
C VAL A 203 42.18 -9.80 -10.80
N ARG A 204 41.06 -10.30 -10.29
CA ARG A 204 40.69 -10.17 -8.86
C ARG A 204 41.65 -10.86 -7.89
N ALA A 205 42.40 -11.85 -8.35
CA ALA A 205 43.45 -12.48 -7.56
C ALA A 205 44.69 -11.57 -7.39
N ALA A 206 44.95 -10.69 -8.35
CA ALA A 206 46.00 -9.68 -8.27
C ALA A 206 45.52 -8.37 -7.62
N ASP A 207 44.28 -8.00 -7.92
CA ASP A 207 43.64 -6.75 -7.50
C ASP A 207 42.21 -7.04 -6.97
N PRO A 208 42.04 -7.26 -5.65
CA PRO A 208 40.76 -7.64 -5.07
C PRO A 208 39.63 -6.61 -5.25
N ASP A 209 39.98 -5.34 -5.45
CA ASP A 209 39.03 -4.22 -5.58
C ASP A 209 38.68 -3.92 -7.05
N ALA A 210 39.29 -4.64 -8.00
CA ALA A 210 39.06 -4.49 -9.44
C ALA A 210 37.58 -4.58 -9.83
N ARG A 211 37.14 -3.58 -10.58
CA ARG A 211 35.85 -3.55 -11.28
C ARG A 211 36.00 -4.14 -12.67
N ILE A 212 35.19 -5.16 -12.96
CA ILE A 212 35.17 -5.85 -14.25
C ILE A 212 34.01 -5.35 -15.09
N LEU A 213 34.33 -4.74 -16.23
CA LEU A 213 33.39 -4.37 -17.27
C LEU A 213 33.26 -5.51 -18.27
N LEU A 214 32.02 -5.81 -18.66
CA LEU A 214 31.73 -6.63 -19.81
C LEU A 214 32.35 -6.01 -21.08
N ALA A 215 32.67 -6.82 -22.08
CA ALA A 215 32.98 -6.32 -23.43
C ALA A 215 31.91 -5.34 -23.91
N GLY A 216 32.33 -4.30 -24.63
CA GLY A 216 31.42 -3.39 -25.29
C GLY A 216 30.68 -4.12 -26.40
N LEU A 217 29.39 -4.40 -26.20
CA LEU A 217 28.60 -5.12 -27.20
C LEU A 217 28.25 -4.19 -28.36
N ALA A 218 28.56 -4.63 -29.58
CA ALA A 218 28.25 -3.88 -30.80
C ALA A 218 26.73 -3.85 -31.05
N PRO A 219 26.15 -2.69 -31.40
CA PRO A 219 24.73 -2.59 -31.63
C PRO A 219 24.40 -3.12 -33.03
N THR A 220 23.75 -4.27 -33.12
CA THR A 220 23.29 -4.87 -34.38
C THR A 220 21.86 -5.41 -34.23
N VAL A 221 21.18 -5.61 -35.36
CA VAL A 221 19.83 -6.20 -35.45
C VAL A 221 19.88 -7.66 -35.89
N GLU A 222 21.08 -8.21 -36.07
CA GLU A 222 21.30 -9.57 -36.58
C GLU A 222 20.93 -10.64 -35.55
N THR A 223 20.46 -11.79 -36.04
CA THR A 223 19.96 -12.89 -35.21
C THR A 223 20.87 -14.13 -35.24
N GLY A 224 22.10 -13.98 -35.71
CA GLY A 224 23.06 -15.07 -35.84
C GLY A 224 23.08 -15.78 -37.21
N PRO A 225 24.03 -16.73 -37.40
CA PRO A 225 25.03 -17.14 -36.40
C PRO A 225 26.29 -16.27 -36.40
N GLN A 226 26.56 -15.50 -37.47
CA GLN A 226 27.81 -14.75 -37.59
C GLN A 226 27.88 -13.55 -36.66
N ASN A 227 26.84 -12.71 -36.65
CA ASN A 227 26.71 -11.64 -35.68
C ASN A 227 25.41 -11.80 -34.91
N LEU A 228 25.39 -11.34 -33.66
CA LEU A 228 24.21 -11.40 -32.82
C LEU A 228 23.96 -10.03 -32.20
N SER A 229 22.69 -9.62 -32.15
CA SER A 229 22.29 -8.40 -31.46
C SER A 229 22.82 -8.39 -30.04
N ASP A 230 23.30 -7.22 -29.59
CA ASP A 230 23.74 -6.93 -28.23
C ASP A 230 22.75 -7.44 -27.17
N VAL A 231 21.45 -7.27 -27.43
CA VAL A 231 20.36 -7.73 -26.55
C VAL A 231 20.36 -9.26 -26.41
N ARG A 232 20.36 -10.00 -27.52
CA ARG A 232 20.36 -11.48 -27.49
C ARG A 232 21.68 -12.06 -27.01
N TYR A 233 22.79 -11.40 -27.33
CA TYR A 233 24.10 -11.82 -26.87
C TYR A 233 24.17 -11.70 -25.35
N LEU A 234 23.76 -10.56 -24.77
CA LEU A 234 23.69 -10.38 -23.33
C LEU A 234 22.77 -11.40 -22.65
N GLU A 235 21.59 -11.66 -23.23
CA GLU A 235 20.67 -12.69 -22.74
C GLU A 235 21.36 -14.06 -22.68
N GLN A 236 22.06 -14.46 -23.75
CA GLN A 236 22.79 -15.72 -23.80
C GLN A 236 23.97 -15.77 -22.82
N LEU A 237 24.61 -14.64 -22.50
CA LEU A 237 25.62 -14.58 -21.45
C LEU A 237 25.04 -14.82 -20.05
N TYR A 238 23.87 -14.25 -19.76
CA TYR A 238 23.18 -14.55 -18.51
C TYR A 238 22.79 -16.03 -18.43
N GLN A 239 22.26 -16.61 -19.51
CA GLN A 239 21.95 -18.04 -19.60
C GLN A 239 23.19 -18.93 -19.42
N ALA A 240 24.34 -18.49 -19.92
CA ALA A 240 25.63 -19.17 -19.74
C ALA A 240 26.23 -19.02 -18.33
N GLY A 241 25.61 -18.21 -17.45
CA GLY A 241 26.05 -18.01 -16.08
C GLY A 241 27.16 -16.97 -15.92
N ALA A 242 27.26 -15.99 -16.83
CA ALA A 242 28.28 -14.94 -16.79
C ALA A 242 28.10 -13.90 -15.65
N ALA A 243 26.90 -13.79 -15.08
CA ALA A 243 26.52 -12.72 -14.14
C ALA A 243 27.50 -12.46 -12.98
N PRO A 244 28.11 -13.48 -12.32
CA PRO A 244 29.04 -13.23 -11.23
C PRO A 244 30.41 -12.67 -11.65
N TYR A 245 30.72 -12.63 -12.94
CA TYR A 245 32.07 -12.32 -13.46
C TYR A 245 32.20 -10.91 -14.05
N PHE A 246 31.15 -10.10 -14.01
CA PHE A 246 31.18 -8.68 -14.36
C PHE A 246 30.39 -7.84 -13.33
N ASP A 247 30.83 -6.61 -13.13
CA ASP A 247 30.19 -5.61 -12.27
C ASP A 247 29.35 -4.60 -13.06
N VAL A 248 29.66 -4.42 -14.35
CA VAL A 248 29.01 -3.43 -15.23
C VAL A 248 28.77 -4.06 -16.61
N VAL A 249 27.55 -3.90 -17.12
CA VAL A 249 27.24 -4.21 -18.53
C VAL A 249 27.64 -3.03 -19.40
N VAL A 250 28.24 -3.31 -20.56
CA VAL A 250 28.75 -2.26 -21.45
C VAL A 250 28.03 -2.31 -22.79
N GLY A 251 27.39 -1.21 -23.16
CA GLY A 251 26.72 -1.02 -24.44
C GLY A 251 27.38 0.05 -25.30
N LYS A 252 26.95 0.15 -26.56
CA LYS A 252 27.40 1.19 -27.49
C LYS A 252 26.20 1.94 -28.09
N PRO A 253 25.58 2.88 -27.36
CA PRO A 253 24.36 3.56 -27.78
C PRO A 253 24.64 4.68 -28.80
N TYR A 254 25.05 4.35 -30.02
CA TYR A 254 25.20 5.35 -31.08
C TYR A 254 23.86 6.02 -31.43
N GLY A 255 23.89 7.31 -31.73
CA GLY A 255 22.69 8.05 -32.11
C GLY A 255 22.19 7.78 -33.53
N PHE A 256 23.05 7.25 -34.39
CA PHE A 256 22.80 7.04 -35.82
C PHE A 256 22.19 8.29 -36.47
N ASP A 257 21.11 8.14 -37.24
CA ASP A 257 20.44 9.26 -37.93
C ASP A 257 19.43 10.02 -37.07
N THR A 258 19.21 9.60 -35.81
CA THR A 258 18.14 10.12 -34.95
C THR A 258 18.67 11.01 -33.83
N GLY A 259 17.81 11.86 -33.27
CA GLY A 259 18.19 12.68 -32.10
C GLY A 259 18.15 11.88 -30.79
N PRO A 260 18.75 12.41 -29.71
CA PRO A 260 18.75 11.77 -28.39
C PRO A 260 17.35 11.53 -27.83
N ASP A 261 16.32 12.28 -28.24
CA ASP A 261 14.94 12.12 -27.76
C ASP A 261 14.11 11.05 -28.47
N ASP A 262 14.70 10.29 -29.41
CA ASP A 262 14.00 9.17 -30.03
C ASP A 262 13.79 8.03 -29.01
N ARG A 263 12.58 7.93 -28.48
CA ARG A 263 12.19 6.94 -27.45
C ARG A 263 11.80 5.56 -28.00
N ARG A 264 11.92 5.32 -29.31
CA ARG A 264 11.70 3.98 -29.87
C ARG A 264 12.77 3.06 -29.31
N ALA A 265 12.35 1.97 -28.67
CA ALA A 265 13.25 1.00 -28.04
C ALA A 265 12.77 -0.41 -28.41
N ASP A 266 13.09 -0.84 -29.62
CA ASP A 266 12.78 -2.19 -30.11
C ASP A 266 14.04 -2.76 -30.75
N GLU A 267 14.21 -4.08 -30.70
CA GLU A 267 15.41 -4.75 -31.19
C GLU A 267 15.81 -4.36 -32.63
N PRO A 268 14.88 -4.14 -33.59
CA PRO A 268 15.22 -3.69 -34.96
C PRO A 268 15.61 -2.21 -35.09
N VAL A 269 15.54 -1.42 -34.01
CA VAL A 269 15.80 0.03 -34.04
C VAL A 269 17.19 0.32 -33.45
N LEU A 270 18.00 1.03 -34.22
CA LEU A 270 19.32 1.50 -33.82
C LEU A 270 19.26 3.00 -33.50
N ASN A 271 19.42 3.35 -32.22
CA ASN A 271 19.42 4.73 -31.73
C ASN A 271 20.03 4.80 -30.31
N PHE A 272 20.12 6.00 -29.76
CA PHE A 272 20.65 6.25 -28.40
C PHE A 272 19.84 5.51 -27.30
N SER A 273 18.51 5.40 -27.46
CA SER A 273 17.63 4.72 -26.49
C SER A 273 17.82 3.20 -26.44
N ARG A 274 18.61 2.60 -27.33
CA ARG A 274 18.85 1.15 -27.38
C ARG A 274 19.40 0.58 -26.07
N LEU A 275 20.10 1.39 -25.27
CA LEU A 275 20.60 1.01 -23.95
C LEU A 275 19.51 0.50 -23.00
N LEU A 276 18.26 0.93 -23.20
CA LEU A 276 17.10 0.46 -22.45
C LEU A 276 16.83 -1.04 -22.63
N LEU A 277 17.13 -1.60 -23.80
CA LEU A 277 16.93 -3.02 -24.04
C LEU A 277 17.90 -3.87 -23.22
N LEU A 278 19.16 -3.43 -23.09
CA LEU A 278 20.13 -4.09 -22.21
C LEU A 278 19.68 -4.02 -20.75
N ARG A 279 19.14 -2.87 -20.33
CA ARG A 279 18.58 -2.71 -18.98
C ARG A 279 17.42 -3.67 -18.71
N GLU A 280 16.55 -3.88 -19.70
CA GLU A 280 15.42 -4.81 -19.58
C GLU A 280 15.89 -6.26 -19.43
N VAL A 281 16.91 -6.68 -20.18
CA VAL A 281 17.55 -7.99 -19.99
C VAL A 281 18.11 -8.12 -18.57
N MET A 282 18.83 -7.10 -18.06
CA MET A 282 19.34 -7.14 -16.68
C MET A 282 18.21 -7.27 -15.64
N VAL A 283 17.07 -6.59 -15.84
CA VAL A 283 15.91 -6.69 -14.94
C VAL A 283 15.29 -8.08 -14.99
N GLU A 284 15.20 -8.70 -16.17
CA GLU A 284 14.67 -10.07 -16.33
C GLU A 284 15.51 -11.12 -15.58
N TYR A 285 16.83 -10.92 -15.52
CA TYR A 285 17.77 -11.82 -14.84
C TYR A 285 18.16 -11.37 -13.41
N ASP A 286 17.37 -10.49 -12.78
CA ASP A 286 17.55 -10.00 -11.39
C ASP A 286 18.91 -9.31 -11.14
N ASP A 287 19.49 -8.70 -12.17
CA ASP A 287 20.79 -7.99 -12.13
C ASP A 287 20.64 -6.47 -12.25
N ALA A 288 19.44 -5.95 -11.97
CA ALA A 288 19.12 -4.52 -12.02
C ALA A 288 19.92 -3.66 -11.01
N GLY A 289 20.61 -4.29 -10.06
CA GLY A 289 21.48 -3.61 -9.08
C GLY A 289 22.81 -3.13 -9.66
N LYS A 290 23.19 -3.57 -10.87
CA LYS A 290 24.42 -3.15 -11.55
C LYS A 290 24.15 -2.07 -12.60
N ALA A 291 25.15 -1.23 -12.82
CA ALA A 291 25.09 -0.15 -13.80
C ALA A 291 25.31 -0.65 -15.23
N ILE A 292 24.87 0.20 -16.18
CA ILE A 292 25.28 0.11 -17.58
C ILE A 292 26.21 1.28 -17.89
N TRP A 293 27.33 1.02 -18.54
CA TRP A 293 28.22 2.05 -19.08
C TRP A 293 28.16 2.03 -20.61
N ALA A 294 28.38 3.18 -21.24
CA ALA A 294 28.60 3.23 -22.69
C ALA A 294 30.10 3.24 -22.96
N SER A 295 30.63 2.27 -23.71
CA SER A 295 32.03 2.29 -24.13
C SER A 295 32.26 3.18 -25.35
N HIS A 296 31.26 3.30 -26.23
CA HIS A 296 31.31 4.15 -27.40
C HIS A 296 29.92 4.71 -27.69
N TRP A 297 29.85 6.01 -27.95
CA TRP A 297 28.62 6.64 -28.41
C TRP A 297 28.92 8.01 -29.03
N GLY A 298 27.92 8.56 -29.70
CA GLY A 298 27.97 9.88 -30.33
C GLY A 298 27.20 9.92 -31.65
N TRP A 299 27.36 11.04 -32.36
CA TRP A 299 26.91 11.25 -33.73
C TRP A 299 28.10 11.48 -34.63
N ASN A 300 28.08 10.94 -35.84
CA ASN A 300 29.18 11.09 -36.78
C ASN A 300 28.99 12.36 -37.62
N ALA A 301 29.99 13.24 -37.62
CA ALA A 301 29.99 14.46 -38.42
C ALA A 301 31.24 14.54 -39.30
N LEU A 302 31.18 13.99 -40.51
CA LEU A 302 32.25 14.09 -41.50
C LEU A 302 32.33 15.51 -42.08
N SER A 303 33.54 15.94 -42.42
CA SER A 303 33.78 17.28 -42.97
C SER A 303 33.03 17.52 -44.28
N PRO A 304 32.62 18.77 -44.57
CA PRO A 304 32.04 19.10 -45.87
C PRO A 304 32.98 18.73 -47.02
N GLY A 305 32.53 17.87 -47.93
CA GLY A 305 33.33 17.40 -49.06
C GLY A 305 34.17 16.15 -48.79
N TRP A 306 33.85 15.37 -47.76
CA TRP A 306 34.48 14.07 -47.46
C TRP A 306 34.63 13.15 -48.68
N ILE A 307 35.86 12.66 -48.91
CA ILE A 307 36.23 11.78 -50.05
C ILE A 307 36.56 10.34 -49.57
N GLY A 308 36.56 10.10 -48.25
CA GLY A 308 36.85 8.80 -47.65
C GLY A 308 35.68 7.82 -47.66
N MET A 309 35.76 6.78 -46.82
CA MET A 309 34.69 5.79 -46.67
C MET A 309 33.43 6.43 -46.04
N THR A 310 32.25 6.02 -46.47
CA THR A 310 30.98 6.48 -45.91
C THR A 310 30.79 6.01 -44.48
N SER A 311 30.21 6.85 -43.62
CA SER A 311 29.87 6.46 -42.25
C SER A 311 28.74 5.42 -42.22
N LEU A 312 28.96 4.35 -41.44
CA LEU A 312 27.97 3.33 -41.11
C LEU A 312 27.07 3.76 -39.93
N TRP A 313 27.45 4.81 -39.20
CA TRP A 313 26.77 5.32 -38.01
C TRP A 313 25.88 6.54 -38.32
N GLY A 314 25.42 6.68 -39.56
CA GLY A 314 24.73 7.88 -40.03
C GLY A 314 25.68 9.06 -40.22
N GLN A 315 25.13 10.21 -40.61
CA GLN A 315 25.91 11.43 -40.81
C GLN A 315 25.10 12.69 -40.43
N THR A 316 25.74 13.64 -39.77
CA THR A 316 25.19 14.95 -39.43
C THR A 316 26.24 16.05 -39.59
N ASP A 317 25.88 17.31 -39.35
CA ASP A 317 26.84 18.43 -39.31
C ASP A 317 27.39 18.65 -37.89
N GLU A 318 28.53 19.34 -37.77
CA GLU A 318 29.22 19.52 -36.48
C GLU A 318 28.38 20.26 -35.43
N SER A 319 27.53 21.20 -35.85
CA SER A 319 26.68 21.95 -34.92
C SER A 319 25.56 21.07 -34.36
N THR A 320 24.95 20.24 -35.21
CA THR A 320 23.96 19.24 -34.80
C THR A 320 24.58 18.15 -33.94
N GLN A 321 25.81 17.70 -34.25
CA GLN A 321 26.57 16.75 -33.43
C GLN A 321 26.76 17.29 -32.01
N ALA A 322 27.30 18.51 -31.88
CA ALA A 322 27.53 19.14 -30.58
C ALA A 322 26.23 19.26 -29.77
N ALA A 323 25.15 19.75 -30.38
CA ALA A 323 23.86 19.92 -29.72
C ALA A 323 23.25 18.58 -29.28
N ARG A 324 23.32 17.53 -30.12
CA ARG A 324 22.79 16.20 -29.78
C ARG A 324 23.61 15.53 -28.68
N THR A 325 24.93 15.68 -28.67
CA THR A 325 25.80 15.14 -27.63
C THR A 325 25.48 15.72 -26.26
N VAL A 326 25.34 17.05 -26.15
CA VAL A 326 24.96 17.70 -24.87
C VAL A 326 23.56 17.27 -24.43
N ALA A 327 22.57 17.28 -25.33
CA ALA A 327 21.20 16.87 -25.01
C ALA A 327 21.12 15.38 -24.57
N ALA A 328 21.98 14.51 -25.11
CA ALA A 328 22.07 13.11 -24.71
C ALA A 328 22.63 12.96 -23.28
N LEU A 329 23.65 13.73 -22.91
CA LEU A 329 24.22 13.77 -21.56
C LEU A 329 23.18 14.27 -20.54
N GLU A 330 22.45 15.35 -20.86
CA GLU A 330 21.38 15.87 -20.03
C GLU A 330 20.25 14.84 -19.84
N ARG A 331 19.85 14.18 -20.94
CA ARG A 331 18.82 13.13 -20.89
C ARG A 331 19.26 11.96 -20.02
N ALA A 332 20.49 11.46 -20.19
CA ALA A 332 21.00 10.37 -19.37
C ALA A 332 21.05 10.73 -17.88
N ARG A 333 21.52 11.95 -17.54
CA ARG A 333 21.56 12.49 -16.17
C ARG A 333 20.16 12.63 -15.54
N ALA A 334 19.14 12.95 -16.34
CA ALA A 334 17.77 13.15 -15.85
C ALA A 334 16.93 11.87 -15.81
N GLU A 335 17.12 10.95 -16.78
CA GLU A 335 16.24 9.81 -17.00
C GLU A 335 16.87 8.47 -16.60
N TRP A 336 18.20 8.34 -16.60
CA TRP A 336 18.87 7.04 -16.52
C TRP A 336 19.77 6.91 -15.28
N PRO A 337 19.20 6.84 -14.06
CA PRO A 337 19.97 6.71 -12.82
C PRO A 337 20.72 5.38 -12.68
N TRP A 338 20.55 4.47 -13.64
CA TRP A 338 21.22 3.17 -13.75
C TRP A 338 22.40 3.21 -14.74
N VAL A 339 22.65 4.36 -15.38
CA VAL A 339 23.82 4.59 -16.23
C VAL A 339 24.95 5.19 -15.41
N GLY A 340 26.16 4.66 -15.59
CA GLY A 340 27.38 5.23 -15.03
C GLY A 340 28.13 6.07 -16.07
N ALA A 341 29.33 5.64 -16.47
CA ALA A 341 30.14 6.39 -17.44
C ALA A 341 29.56 6.28 -18.87
N LEU A 342 29.55 7.41 -19.57
CA LEU A 342 29.26 7.56 -20.99
C LEU A 342 30.53 8.00 -21.73
N ILE A 343 31.17 7.04 -22.41
CA ILE A 343 32.49 7.23 -23.03
C ILE A 343 32.32 7.57 -24.51
N LEU A 344 32.57 8.83 -24.86
CA LEU A 344 32.48 9.33 -26.23
C LEU A 344 33.47 8.63 -27.16
N GLU A 345 33.09 8.51 -28.44
CA GLU A 345 33.74 7.58 -29.37
C GLU A 345 35.25 7.76 -29.52
N HIS A 346 35.84 8.96 -29.68
CA HIS A 346 37.29 9.18 -29.60
C HIS A 346 37.65 10.65 -29.33
N PHE A 347 38.70 10.88 -28.54
CA PHE A 347 39.37 12.18 -28.44
C PHE A 347 40.04 12.52 -29.78
N GLN A 348 40.93 11.64 -30.22
CA GLN A 348 41.54 11.64 -31.55
C GLN A 348 41.82 10.17 -31.94
N PRO A 349 41.23 9.65 -33.02
CA PRO A 349 41.41 8.25 -33.42
C PRO A 349 42.77 8.02 -34.08
N ALA A 350 43.43 6.91 -33.74
CA ALA A 350 44.60 6.41 -34.48
C ALA A 350 44.15 5.68 -35.76
N ALA A 351 43.61 6.42 -36.73
CA ALA A 351 43.04 5.89 -37.96
C ALA A 351 43.49 6.68 -39.21
N GLU A 352 43.49 6.01 -40.37
CA GLU A 352 43.80 6.66 -41.65
C GLU A 352 42.84 7.82 -41.94
N SER A 353 43.29 8.82 -42.70
CA SER A 353 42.52 10.05 -42.95
C SER A 353 41.19 9.83 -43.69
N GLY A 354 41.03 8.68 -44.36
CA GLY A 354 39.81 8.29 -45.05
C GLY A 354 38.81 7.48 -44.20
N ASP A 355 39.13 7.22 -42.93
CA ASP A 355 38.29 6.45 -42.00
C ASP A 355 37.17 7.32 -41.41
N PRO A 356 35.89 6.88 -41.46
CA PRO A 356 34.77 7.66 -40.95
C PRO A 356 34.80 7.87 -39.43
N ARG A 357 35.65 7.18 -38.67
CA ARG A 357 35.87 7.45 -37.23
C ARG A 357 36.30 8.88 -36.96
N TRP A 358 37.00 9.53 -37.90
CA TRP A 358 37.30 10.97 -37.82
C TRP A 358 36.05 11.85 -37.66
N GLY A 359 34.88 11.38 -38.11
CA GLY A 359 33.62 12.08 -37.90
C GLY A 359 33.21 12.22 -36.43
N PHE A 360 33.71 11.36 -35.53
CA PHE A 360 33.43 11.43 -34.10
C PHE A 360 34.49 12.16 -33.27
N ALA A 361 35.69 12.38 -33.83
CA ALA A 361 36.81 12.94 -33.12
C ALA A 361 36.44 14.25 -32.42
N LEU A 362 36.84 14.41 -31.16
CA LEU A 362 36.70 15.67 -30.42
C LEU A 362 37.75 16.69 -30.85
N VAL A 363 38.91 16.21 -31.29
CA VAL A 363 40.03 16.99 -31.80
C VAL A 363 40.37 16.51 -33.20
N GLY A 364 40.50 17.44 -34.14
CA GLY A 364 40.81 17.15 -35.55
C GLY A 364 42.23 16.59 -35.75
N PRO A 365 42.56 16.12 -36.98
CA PRO A 365 43.92 15.67 -37.31
C PRO A 365 45.00 16.75 -37.12
N ASP A 366 44.60 18.01 -37.20
CA ASP A 366 45.41 19.21 -36.97
C ASP A 366 45.55 19.59 -35.48
N SER A 367 45.09 18.73 -34.57
CA SER A 367 45.06 18.96 -33.12
C SER A 367 44.20 20.17 -32.70
N VAL A 368 43.25 20.59 -33.53
CA VAL A 368 42.31 21.68 -33.22
C VAL A 368 41.02 21.10 -32.60
N PRO A 369 40.54 21.62 -31.46
CA PRO A 369 39.25 21.23 -30.90
C PRO A 369 38.10 21.47 -31.86
N ARG A 370 37.18 20.51 -31.95
CA ARG A 370 35.97 20.59 -32.77
C ARG A 370 34.79 21.11 -31.94
N PRO A 371 33.72 21.62 -32.56
CA PRO A 371 32.58 22.21 -31.83
C PRO A 371 31.97 21.31 -30.75
N VAL A 372 32.01 19.99 -30.94
CA VAL A 372 31.55 19.02 -29.94
C VAL A 372 32.41 19.01 -28.67
N TYR A 373 33.72 19.22 -28.77
CA TYR A 373 34.61 19.34 -27.60
C TYR A 373 34.24 20.56 -26.77
N ASP A 374 34.15 21.74 -27.40
CA ASP A 374 33.84 22.99 -26.72
C ASP A 374 32.46 22.95 -26.06
N ALA A 375 31.46 22.35 -26.73
CA ALA A 375 30.12 22.19 -26.18
C ALA A 375 30.08 21.26 -24.96
N VAL A 376 30.83 20.15 -24.99
CA VAL A 376 30.92 19.20 -23.88
C VAL A 376 31.69 19.79 -22.71
N ALA A 377 32.80 20.50 -22.96
CA ALA A 377 33.57 21.19 -21.92
C ALA A 377 32.74 22.27 -21.23
N ALA A 378 32.05 23.12 -22.00
CA ALA A 378 31.15 24.14 -21.46
C ALA A 378 29.98 23.53 -20.65
N TRP A 379 29.46 22.38 -21.08
CA TRP A 379 28.44 21.65 -20.32
C TRP A 379 28.99 21.10 -19.00
N ALA A 380 30.20 20.51 -19.02
CA ALA A 380 30.84 19.97 -17.82
C ALA A 380 31.14 21.06 -16.78
N ASP A 381 31.65 22.20 -17.21
CA ASP A 381 31.93 23.37 -16.37
C ASP A 381 30.65 23.98 -15.74
N ALA A 382 29.51 23.83 -16.42
CA ALA A 382 28.22 24.34 -15.94
C ALA A 382 27.52 23.41 -14.92
N LEU A 383 28.03 22.19 -14.69
CA LEU A 383 27.39 21.24 -13.79
C LEU A 383 27.45 21.71 -12.32
N PRO A 384 26.33 21.67 -11.58
CA PRO A 384 26.35 21.98 -10.16
C PRO A 384 27.04 20.86 -9.38
N ASP A 385 27.73 21.23 -8.29
CA ASP A 385 28.24 20.28 -7.29
C ASP A 385 27.09 19.77 -6.40
N ALA A 386 26.21 18.99 -7.03
CA ALA A 386 24.99 18.43 -6.47
C ALA A 386 24.62 17.14 -7.21
N ALA A 387 24.11 16.15 -6.47
CA ALA A 387 23.74 14.86 -7.04
C ALA A 387 22.52 14.99 -7.98
N PRO A 388 22.56 14.43 -9.20
CA PRO A 388 21.42 14.42 -10.10
C PRO A 388 20.29 13.49 -9.64
N VAL A 389 19.29 13.27 -10.50
CA VAL A 389 18.25 12.25 -10.29
C VAL A 389 18.89 10.86 -10.17
N GLY A 390 18.64 10.17 -9.07
CA GLY A 390 19.30 8.91 -8.77
C GLY A 390 19.19 8.46 -7.32
N GLY A 391 19.71 7.27 -7.04
CA GLY A 391 19.86 6.76 -5.68
C GLY A 391 21.34 6.72 -5.30
N TYR A 392 21.65 7.15 -4.08
CA TYR A 392 23.03 7.30 -3.61
C TYR A 392 23.23 6.58 -2.28
N PRO A 393 24.30 5.76 -2.15
CA PRO A 393 24.66 5.19 -0.86
C PRO A 393 24.98 6.30 0.14
N ALA A 394 24.94 5.98 1.44
CA ALA A 394 25.26 6.95 2.49
C ALA A 394 26.65 7.59 2.26
N LEU A 395 27.66 6.80 1.89
CA LEU A 395 28.98 7.32 1.51
C LEU A 395 28.98 7.73 0.03
N ASN A 396 29.01 9.03 -0.25
CA ASN A 396 29.09 9.57 -1.60
C ASN A 396 29.65 11.03 -1.55
N PRO A 397 30.08 11.60 -2.69
CA PRO A 397 30.69 12.95 -2.72
C PRO A 397 29.76 14.12 -2.33
N TRP A 398 28.44 13.93 -2.43
CA TRP A 398 27.45 14.98 -2.17
C TRP A 398 26.86 14.93 -0.77
N ALA A 399 27.34 14.01 0.08
CA ALA A 399 26.95 13.90 1.47
C ALA A 399 28.09 14.30 2.42
N THR A 400 27.75 15.07 3.45
CA THR A 400 28.68 15.44 4.52
C THR A 400 28.06 15.10 5.87
N TYR A 401 28.83 14.47 6.72
CA TYR A 401 28.38 13.99 8.03
C TYR A 401 29.18 14.66 9.14
N GLY A 402 28.50 15.10 10.20
CA GLY A 402 29.15 15.63 11.40
C GLY A 402 29.88 14.54 12.19
N ASP A 403 30.75 14.96 13.11
CA ASP A 403 31.69 14.08 13.83
C ASP A 403 31.06 12.93 14.63
N THR A 404 29.76 13.01 14.97
CA THR A 404 29.10 11.92 15.71
C THR A 404 28.63 10.81 14.80
N TRP A 405 28.47 11.05 13.50
CA TRP A 405 28.00 10.06 12.54
C TRP A 405 29.11 9.09 12.15
N ARG A 406 28.74 7.83 11.96
CA ARG A 406 29.59 6.77 11.43
C ARG A 406 29.00 6.31 10.13
N VAL A 407 29.77 6.34 9.05
CA VAL A 407 29.34 5.91 7.72
C VAL A 407 30.05 4.61 7.37
N GLY A 408 29.33 3.68 6.76
CA GLY A 408 29.90 2.41 6.32
C GLY A 408 29.02 1.74 5.26
N PRO A 409 29.35 0.50 4.86
CA PRO A 409 28.67 -0.18 3.76
C PRO A 409 27.16 -0.42 3.99
N LEU A 410 26.71 -0.44 5.25
CA LEU A 410 25.31 -0.66 5.62
C LEU A 410 24.47 0.63 5.74
N GLY A 411 25.09 1.79 5.49
CA GLY A 411 24.49 3.11 5.61
C GLY A 411 25.25 4.02 6.59
N ALA A 412 24.53 4.95 7.21
CA ALA A 412 25.05 5.83 8.25
C ALA A 412 24.33 5.60 9.59
N ASP A 413 25.10 5.62 10.67
CA ASP A 413 24.66 5.45 12.05
C ASP A 413 25.05 6.67 12.89
N VAL A 414 24.17 7.08 13.78
CA VAL A 414 24.45 8.13 14.75
C VAL A 414 25.27 7.52 15.88
N GLY A 415 26.51 7.96 16.06
CA GLY A 415 27.36 7.54 17.16
C GLY A 415 26.87 8.04 18.52
N ARG A 416 27.45 7.50 19.60
CA ARG A 416 27.23 8.06 20.95
C ARG A 416 28.13 9.29 21.12
N SER A 417 27.55 10.48 21.10
CA SER A 417 28.24 11.66 21.66
C SER A 417 28.39 11.53 23.18
N ALA A 418 29.58 11.82 23.70
CA ALA A 418 29.87 11.80 25.14
C ALA A 418 29.28 13.02 25.89
N ALA A 419 28.64 13.97 25.20
CA ALA A 419 28.12 15.19 25.82
C ALA A 419 26.65 15.44 25.45
N LEU A 420 25.74 15.00 26.32
CA LEU A 420 24.35 15.47 26.38
C LEU A 420 24.31 16.90 26.97
N THR A 421 24.97 17.86 26.31
CA THR A 421 24.86 19.28 26.65
C THR A 421 24.76 20.09 25.36
N THR A 422 23.53 20.47 25.03
CA THR A 422 23.16 21.64 24.22
C THR A 422 23.96 21.89 22.93
N GLY A 423 23.40 21.44 21.80
CA GLY A 423 23.46 22.20 20.55
C GLY A 423 24.80 22.29 19.80
N SER A 424 25.72 21.35 19.99
CA SER A 424 26.90 21.25 19.12
C SER A 424 26.54 20.68 17.75
N ASP A 425 27.10 21.25 16.67
CA ASP A 425 26.88 20.90 15.24
C ASP A 425 27.16 19.42 14.85
N GLY A 426 27.55 18.55 15.78
CA GLY A 426 27.99 17.17 15.52
C GLY A 426 26.93 16.18 15.06
N ASP A 427 25.63 16.43 15.30
CA ASP A 427 24.54 15.49 15.00
C ASP A 427 23.87 15.71 13.62
N ARG A 428 24.55 16.42 12.71
CA ARG A 428 24.02 16.85 11.42
C ARG A 428 24.55 16.03 10.25
N ALA A 429 23.70 15.74 9.28
CA ALA A 429 24.09 15.24 7.96
C ALA A 429 23.51 16.17 6.88
N LEU A 430 24.33 16.52 5.89
CA LEU A 430 23.99 17.40 4.78
C LEU A 430 24.04 16.63 3.47
N PHE A 431 23.02 16.78 2.62
CA PHE A 431 22.96 16.16 1.30
C PHE A 431 22.66 17.24 0.25
N ARG A 432 23.48 17.32 -0.80
CA ARG A 432 23.34 18.30 -1.89
C ARG A 432 22.82 17.62 -3.15
N PHE A 433 21.73 18.13 -3.72
CA PHE A 433 21.08 17.49 -4.86
C PHE A 433 20.49 18.48 -5.84
N ASP A 434 20.34 18.07 -7.08
CA ASP A 434 19.79 18.83 -8.19
C ASP A 434 18.57 18.07 -8.73
N GLY A 435 17.38 18.54 -8.37
CA GLY A 435 16.14 17.89 -8.75
C GLY A 435 14.91 18.35 -7.97
N PRO A 436 13.71 17.99 -8.44
CA PRO A 436 12.46 18.51 -7.91
C PRO A 436 12.00 17.82 -6.61
N SER A 437 12.66 16.72 -6.20
CA SER A 437 12.25 15.93 -5.05
C SER A 437 13.37 15.08 -4.44
N VAL A 438 13.26 14.79 -3.14
CA VAL A 438 14.25 14.02 -2.38
C VAL A 438 13.61 13.14 -1.31
N ALA A 439 14.18 11.95 -1.09
CA ALA A 439 13.77 10.95 -0.11
C ALA A 439 14.98 10.36 0.65
N LEU A 440 14.72 9.80 1.83
CA LEU A 440 15.67 8.95 2.55
C LEU A 440 15.14 7.52 2.63
N THR A 441 15.99 6.54 2.44
CA THR A 441 15.69 5.16 2.85
C THR A 441 16.19 4.97 4.27
N VAL A 442 15.26 4.67 5.16
CA VAL A 442 15.54 4.46 6.57
C VAL A 442 15.26 3.03 6.98
N ARG A 443 16.05 2.54 7.93
CA ARG A 443 15.85 1.25 8.58
C ARG A 443 15.02 1.45 9.83
N ARG A 444 13.73 1.11 9.79
CA ARG A 444 12.85 1.15 10.96
C ARG A 444 12.96 -0.11 11.79
N GLY A 445 12.70 -0.02 13.08
CA GLY A 445 12.68 -1.18 13.98
C GLY A 445 12.09 -0.86 15.34
N PRO A 446 12.08 -1.83 16.28
CA PRO A 446 11.43 -1.70 17.59
C PRO A 446 12.27 -0.85 18.56
N TYR A 447 12.64 0.36 18.15
CA TYR A 447 13.45 1.31 18.89
C TYR A 447 12.94 2.74 18.71
N ARG A 448 13.20 3.61 19.70
CA ARG A 448 12.81 5.03 19.67
C ARG A 448 13.88 5.84 18.96
N ALA A 449 13.56 6.39 17.79
CA ALA A 449 14.38 7.42 17.16
C ALA A 449 13.58 8.26 16.17
N PHE A 450 14.05 9.48 15.95
CA PHE A 450 13.49 10.43 14.99
C PHE A 450 14.61 11.11 14.21
N LEU A 451 14.36 11.47 12.95
CA LEU A 451 15.22 12.34 12.16
C LEU A 451 14.48 13.63 11.88
N TYR A 452 15.01 14.78 12.28
CA TYR A 452 14.47 16.09 11.92
C TYR A 452 15.09 16.54 10.60
N VAL A 453 14.26 17.00 9.67
CA VAL A 453 14.70 17.27 8.29
C VAL A 453 14.29 18.66 7.84
N ALA A 454 15.25 19.41 7.33
CA ALA A 454 15.03 20.68 6.65
C ALA A 454 15.55 20.59 5.21
N VAL A 455 14.91 21.31 4.28
CA VAL A 455 15.35 21.50 2.91
C VAL A 455 15.47 23.00 2.68
N ASP A 456 16.66 23.46 2.30
CA ASP A 456 17.01 24.88 2.13
C ASP A 456 16.66 25.75 3.36
N GLY A 457 16.90 25.21 4.55
CA GLY A 457 16.61 25.87 5.83
C GLY A 457 15.13 25.90 6.24
N ALA A 458 14.22 25.39 5.41
CA ALA A 458 12.80 25.27 5.72
C ALA A 458 12.42 23.82 6.12
N PRO A 459 11.44 23.61 7.02
CA PRO A 459 10.96 22.25 7.33
C PRO A 459 10.47 21.52 6.08
N ALA A 460 10.98 20.30 5.86
CA ALA A 460 10.70 19.51 4.66
C ALA A 460 9.18 19.38 4.40
N ASN A 461 8.75 19.68 3.17
CA ASN A 461 7.33 19.94 2.85
C ASN A 461 6.46 18.67 2.74
N ARG A 462 7.06 17.47 2.75
CA ARG A 462 6.34 16.18 2.76
C ARG A 462 6.32 15.49 4.12
N LEU A 463 6.88 16.10 5.17
CA LEU A 463 6.93 15.50 6.50
C LEU A 463 5.94 16.14 7.49
N PRO A 464 5.45 15.37 8.47
CA PRO A 464 4.70 15.92 9.59
C PRO A 464 5.60 16.81 10.44
N ARG A 465 4.96 17.76 11.15
CA ARG A 465 5.66 18.74 11.98
C ARG A 465 5.38 18.52 13.47
N ASP A 466 6.41 18.66 14.29
CA ASP A 466 6.30 18.59 15.74
C ASP A 466 5.66 19.86 16.32
N ARG A 467 5.59 19.96 17.66
CA ARG A 467 4.99 21.12 18.36
C ARG A 467 5.71 22.45 18.12
N VAL A 468 6.99 22.42 17.76
CA VAL A 468 7.81 23.62 17.49
C VAL A 468 7.97 23.88 15.99
N GLY A 469 7.32 23.09 15.13
CA GLY A 469 7.28 23.27 13.69
C GLY A 469 8.37 22.55 12.91
N ARG A 470 9.21 21.72 13.56
CA ARG A 470 10.25 20.94 12.88
C ARG A 470 9.63 19.75 12.17
N ALA A 471 10.03 19.54 10.92
CA ALA A 471 9.65 18.37 10.14
C ALA A 471 10.43 17.14 10.62
N TYR A 472 9.79 15.98 10.74
CA TYR A 472 10.43 14.79 11.28
C TYR A 472 10.05 13.48 10.55
N VAL A 473 10.96 12.51 10.60
CA VAL A 473 10.80 11.11 10.18
C VAL A 473 10.79 10.23 11.41
N VAL A 474 9.85 9.29 11.48
CA VAL A 474 9.76 8.29 12.54
C VAL A 474 10.53 7.04 12.13
N LEU A 475 11.42 6.56 13.01
CA LEU A 475 12.23 5.37 12.81
C LEU A 475 11.69 4.12 13.55
N TYR A 476 10.64 4.29 14.34
CA TYR A 476 9.98 3.16 15.00
C TYR A 476 9.12 2.36 14.02
N ASP A 477 9.23 1.04 14.10
CA ASP A 477 8.25 0.07 13.61
C ASP A 477 8.27 -1.18 14.51
N ASN A 478 7.23 -2.02 14.49
CA ASN A 478 7.19 -3.22 15.34
C ASN A 478 8.13 -4.34 14.86
N VAL A 479 8.56 -4.27 13.60
CA VAL A 479 9.50 -5.19 12.95
C VAL A 479 10.58 -4.40 12.24
N LEU A 480 11.75 -5.02 12.02
CA LEU A 480 12.82 -4.40 11.25
C LEU A 480 12.40 -4.30 9.77
N THR A 481 12.29 -3.08 9.24
CA THR A 481 11.84 -2.85 7.86
C THR A 481 12.63 -1.72 7.22
N LEU A 482 12.84 -1.80 5.90
CA LEU A 482 13.34 -0.66 5.12
C LEU A 482 12.15 0.14 4.60
N ALA A 483 12.23 1.46 4.71
CA ALA A 483 11.21 2.36 4.21
C ALA A 483 11.83 3.57 3.52
N THR A 484 11.44 3.82 2.26
CA THR A 484 11.78 5.06 1.56
C THR A 484 10.75 6.13 1.94
N VAL A 485 11.22 7.20 2.57
CA VAL A 485 10.41 8.30 3.10
C VAL A 485 10.66 9.55 2.27
N PRO A 486 9.67 10.00 1.47
CA PRO A 486 9.76 11.28 0.75
C PRO A 486 9.89 12.45 1.74
N LEU A 487 10.93 13.26 1.59
CA LEU A 487 11.19 14.42 2.44
C LEU A 487 10.56 15.68 1.84
N ALA A 488 10.81 15.91 0.54
CA ALA A 488 10.29 17.06 -0.17
C ALA A 488 9.99 16.74 -1.65
N THR A 489 8.99 17.41 -2.21
CA THR A 489 8.60 17.32 -3.62
C THR A 489 8.13 18.68 -4.12
N GLY A 490 8.17 18.91 -5.43
CA GLY A 490 7.72 20.17 -6.05
C GLY A 490 8.63 21.34 -5.71
N LEU A 491 9.92 21.04 -5.54
CA LEU A 491 10.96 22.06 -5.41
C LEU A 491 11.22 22.69 -6.79
N PRO A 492 11.70 23.95 -6.84
CA PRO A 492 12.23 24.53 -8.07
C PRO A 492 13.28 23.63 -8.72
N LEU A 493 13.52 23.76 -10.03
CA LEU A 493 14.66 23.10 -10.65
C LEU A 493 15.96 23.80 -10.21
N GLY A 494 16.99 23.02 -9.91
CA GLY A 494 18.30 23.50 -9.47
C GLY A 494 18.80 22.83 -8.18
N PRO A 495 19.94 23.31 -7.66
CA PRO A 495 20.58 22.72 -6.49
C PRO A 495 19.84 23.06 -5.18
N HIS A 496 19.72 22.07 -4.32
CA HIS A 496 19.08 22.10 -3.02
C HIS A 496 19.95 21.42 -1.97
N THR A 497 19.75 21.78 -0.69
CA THR A 497 20.44 21.15 0.44
C THR A 497 19.44 20.58 1.43
N VAL A 498 19.58 19.29 1.74
CA VAL A 498 18.86 18.62 2.84
C VAL A 498 19.74 18.61 4.08
N GLU A 499 19.21 19.09 5.20
CA GLU A 499 19.80 18.94 6.53
C GLU A 499 19.01 17.92 7.34
N VAL A 500 19.72 16.95 7.92
CA VAL A 500 19.16 15.90 8.78
C VAL A 500 19.82 15.96 10.15
N VAL A 501 19.00 16.07 11.19
CA VAL A 501 19.42 16.05 12.61
C VAL A 501 18.79 14.85 13.29
N ALA A 502 19.60 13.95 13.85
CA ALA A 502 19.08 12.76 14.50
C ALA A 502 18.77 12.95 16.00
N GLU A 503 17.72 12.29 16.47
CA GLU A 503 17.40 12.13 17.89
C GLU A 503 17.21 10.64 18.20
N GLY A 504 18.21 10.02 18.83
CA GLY A 504 18.22 8.58 19.13
C GLY A 504 18.72 7.72 17.97
N GLY A 505 18.47 6.41 18.03
CA GLY A 505 18.77 5.48 16.94
C GLY A 505 20.22 5.01 16.88
N GLN A 506 21.01 5.22 17.95
CA GLN A 506 22.42 4.82 17.98
C GLN A 506 22.58 3.30 17.84
N GLY A 507 23.51 2.88 16.99
CA GLY A 507 23.79 1.48 16.70
C GLY A 507 22.73 0.79 15.85
N GLN A 508 21.78 1.53 15.28
CA GLN A 508 20.70 0.98 14.44
C GLN A 508 20.99 1.13 12.95
N TRP A 509 21.99 1.92 12.56
CA TRP A 509 22.30 2.23 11.16
C TRP A 509 21.05 2.77 10.45
N ALA A 510 20.43 3.79 11.05
CA ALA A 510 19.07 4.18 10.71
C ALA A 510 18.93 4.76 9.29
N LEU A 511 19.98 5.39 8.74
CA LEU A 511 20.00 5.89 7.36
C LEU A 511 20.70 4.87 6.46
N VAL A 512 20.03 4.39 5.41
CA VAL A 512 20.59 3.39 4.48
C VAL A 512 21.14 4.07 3.23
N ASP A 513 20.27 4.83 2.56
CA ASP A 513 20.56 5.53 1.32
C ASP A 513 19.69 6.80 1.23
N TRP A 514 19.98 7.64 0.25
CA TRP A 514 19.16 8.81 -0.07
C TRP A 514 18.96 8.91 -1.58
N ARG A 515 17.85 9.51 -1.99
CA ARG A 515 17.33 9.39 -3.36
C ARG A 515 16.78 10.71 -3.85
N VAL A 516 17.10 11.05 -5.09
CA VAL A 516 16.61 12.22 -5.81
C VAL A 516 15.63 11.73 -6.86
N GLY A 517 14.40 12.24 -6.80
CA GLY A 517 13.32 11.85 -7.69
C GLY A 517 13.13 12.81 -8.85
N ALA A 518 12.75 12.29 -10.02
CA ALA A 518 12.36 13.09 -11.18
C ALA A 518 10.94 13.67 -11.04
N GLU A 519 10.58 14.60 -11.91
CA GLU A 519 9.18 15.02 -12.01
C GLU A 519 8.29 13.86 -12.49
N PRO A 520 7.14 13.61 -11.84
CA PRO A 520 6.23 12.57 -12.27
C PRO A 520 5.61 12.90 -13.63
N VAL A 521 5.56 11.92 -14.52
CA VAL A 521 5.02 12.05 -15.87
C VAL A 521 3.50 12.20 -15.81
N ARG A 522 3.00 13.38 -16.18
CA ARG A 522 1.55 13.67 -16.24
C ARG A 522 1.04 13.55 -17.67
N ASP A 523 0.62 12.34 -18.07
CA ASP A 523 0.11 12.06 -19.42
C ASP A 523 -1.42 11.86 -19.50
N GLY A 524 -2.11 12.11 -18.37
CA GLY A 524 -3.56 11.97 -18.22
C GLY A 524 -4.06 10.52 -18.13
N THR A 525 -3.17 9.53 -18.00
CA THR A 525 -3.55 8.12 -17.86
C THR A 525 -4.42 7.87 -16.64
N ASP A 526 -4.15 8.53 -15.51
CA ASP A 526 -4.95 8.41 -14.29
C ASP A 526 -6.42 8.76 -14.51
N TRP A 527 -6.70 9.85 -15.23
CA TRP A 527 -8.06 10.27 -15.53
C TRP A 527 -8.77 9.30 -16.49
N LYS A 528 -8.04 8.75 -17.46
CA LYS A 528 -8.59 7.73 -18.37
C LYS A 528 -8.94 6.44 -17.61
N MET A 529 -8.06 6.00 -16.70
CA MET A 529 -8.28 4.83 -15.86
C MET A 529 -9.45 5.03 -14.88
N ALA A 530 -9.54 6.21 -14.26
CA ALA A 530 -10.67 6.57 -13.41
C ALA A 530 -12.01 6.53 -14.19
N GLY A 531 -12.02 7.07 -15.41
CA GLY A 531 -13.20 7.02 -16.30
C GLY A 531 -13.64 5.59 -16.62
N LEU A 532 -12.71 4.69 -16.95
CA LEU A 532 -12.99 3.28 -17.20
C LEU A 532 -13.49 2.55 -15.95
N ALA A 533 -12.94 2.85 -14.76
CA ALA A 533 -13.40 2.29 -13.50
C ALA A 533 -14.86 2.68 -13.20
N VAL A 534 -15.22 3.95 -13.41
CA VAL A 534 -16.60 4.44 -13.28
C VAL A 534 -17.53 3.73 -14.26
N ALA A 535 -17.14 3.58 -15.52
CA ALA A 535 -17.92 2.86 -16.52
C ALA A 535 -18.13 1.38 -16.13
N GLY A 536 -17.08 0.71 -15.63
CA GLY A 536 -17.15 -0.65 -15.11
C GLY A 536 -18.14 -0.80 -13.95
N LEU A 537 -18.11 0.12 -12.99
CA LEU A 537 -19.06 0.13 -11.86
C LEU A 537 -20.51 0.30 -12.32
N VAL A 538 -20.77 1.18 -13.29
CA VAL A 538 -22.11 1.36 -13.88
C VAL A 538 -22.58 0.05 -14.54
N LEU A 539 -21.71 -0.62 -15.30
CA LEU A 539 -22.04 -1.88 -15.97
C LEU A 539 -22.30 -3.02 -14.97
N VAL A 540 -21.52 -3.12 -13.88
CA VAL A 540 -21.79 -4.06 -12.78
C VAL A 540 -23.15 -3.78 -12.16
N ALA A 541 -23.50 -2.51 -11.92
CA ALA A 541 -24.81 -2.16 -11.37
C ALA A 541 -25.96 -2.57 -12.31
N LEU A 542 -25.78 -2.39 -13.62
CA LEU A 542 -26.74 -2.81 -14.64
C LEU A 542 -26.84 -4.35 -14.75
N LEU A 543 -25.72 -5.05 -14.65
CA LEU A 543 -25.66 -6.52 -14.60
C LEU A 543 -26.44 -7.03 -13.39
N VAL A 544 -26.17 -6.51 -12.18
CA VAL A 544 -26.89 -6.86 -10.95
C VAL A 544 -28.40 -6.59 -11.11
N ARG A 545 -28.77 -5.45 -11.72
CA ARG A 545 -30.17 -5.10 -12.00
C ARG A 545 -30.86 -6.13 -12.90
N GLU A 546 -30.19 -6.62 -13.94
CA GLU A 546 -30.76 -7.62 -14.86
C GLU A 546 -30.71 -9.05 -14.30
N THR A 547 -29.67 -9.42 -13.55
CA THR A 547 -29.59 -10.71 -12.82
C THR A 547 -30.76 -10.86 -11.84
N ARG A 548 -31.15 -9.76 -11.18
CA ARG A 548 -32.33 -9.70 -10.32
C ARG A 548 -33.63 -9.98 -11.07
N ARG A 549 -33.70 -9.78 -12.40
CA ARG A 549 -34.91 -9.95 -13.22
C ARG A 549 -35.04 -11.34 -13.85
N VAL A 550 -34.01 -12.18 -13.78
CA VAL A 550 -34.05 -13.58 -14.24
C VAL A 550 -34.84 -14.47 -13.27
N GLU A 551 -35.70 -15.35 -13.79
CA GLU A 551 -36.46 -16.30 -12.98
C GLU A 551 -35.67 -17.59 -12.72
N TRP A 552 -34.76 -17.56 -11.74
CA TRP A 552 -33.97 -18.71 -11.25
C TRP A 552 -34.80 -19.90 -10.72
N ARG A 553 -36.13 -19.75 -10.63
CA ARG A 553 -37.10 -20.75 -10.17
C ARG A 553 -37.09 -22.05 -11.01
N ALA A 554 -36.65 -21.99 -12.26
CA ALA A 554 -36.56 -23.15 -13.15
C ALA A 554 -35.35 -24.06 -12.85
N LEU A 555 -34.40 -23.61 -12.03
CA LEU A 555 -33.12 -24.30 -11.78
C LEU A 555 -33.01 -24.98 -10.39
N VAL A 556 -33.97 -24.81 -9.47
CA VAL A 556 -33.83 -25.32 -8.08
C VAL A 556 -34.98 -26.23 -7.62
N ALA A 557 -34.63 -27.48 -7.31
CA ALA A 557 -35.49 -28.64 -7.03
C ALA A 557 -35.90 -28.84 -5.54
N LEU A 558 -36.25 -27.79 -4.78
CA LEU A 558 -36.44 -27.91 -3.30
C LEU A 558 -37.87 -27.72 -2.76
N ARG A 559 -38.92 -27.77 -3.60
CA ARG A 559 -40.30 -27.49 -3.18
C ARG A 559 -40.96 -28.44 -2.15
N PRO A 560 -40.72 -29.77 -2.13
CA PRO A 560 -41.43 -30.67 -1.22
C PRO A 560 -40.88 -30.63 0.21
N LEU A 561 -39.56 -30.58 0.38
CA LEU A 561 -38.89 -30.55 1.70
C LEU A 561 -39.20 -29.27 2.48
N GLY A 562 -39.27 -28.12 1.81
CA GLY A 562 -39.57 -26.83 2.45
C GLY A 562 -40.98 -26.77 3.07
N ARG A 563 -41.98 -27.43 2.48
CA ARG A 563 -43.34 -27.48 3.06
C ARG A 563 -43.41 -28.34 4.32
N ALA A 564 -42.69 -29.45 4.34
CA ALA A 564 -42.63 -30.33 5.52
C ALA A 564 -42.00 -29.61 6.71
N PHE A 565 -40.88 -28.91 6.50
CA PHE A 565 -40.22 -28.12 7.54
C PHE A 565 -41.11 -27.01 8.10
N LEU A 566 -41.79 -26.26 7.24
CA LEU A 566 -42.69 -25.18 7.68
C LEU A 566 -43.91 -25.69 8.46
N GLY A 567 -44.28 -26.97 8.30
CA GLY A 567 -45.37 -27.61 9.05
C GLY A 567 -44.97 -28.13 10.44
N TRP A 568 -43.68 -28.09 10.80
CA TRP A 568 -43.22 -28.52 12.13
C TRP A 568 -43.55 -27.48 13.21
N PRO A 569 -43.65 -27.87 14.50
CA PRO A 569 -43.76 -26.92 15.60
C PRO A 569 -42.65 -25.87 15.58
N GLU A 570 -42.96 -24.63 15.96
CA GLU A 570 -41.98 -23.53 15.86
C GLU A 570 -40.69 -23.81 16.66
N TRP A 571 -40.81 -24.40 17.84
CA TRP A 571 -39.66 -24.73 18.69
C TRP A 571 -38.73 -25.77 18.05
N THR A 572 -39.24 -26.73 17.27
CA THR A 572 -38.38 -27.71 16.57
C THR A 572 -37.67 -27.06 15.39
N GLN A 573 -38.33 -26.14 14.68
CA GLN A 573 -37.68 -25.34 13.64
C GLN A 573 -36.52 -24.51 14.22
N VAL A 574 -36.76 -23.83 15.35
CA VAL A 574 -35.73 -23.05 16.06
C VAL A 574 -34.57 -23.96 16.50
N ALA A 575 -34.88 -25.07 17.19
CA ALA A 575 -33.87 -25.99 17.70
C ALA A 575 -33.00 -26.58 16.59
N LEU A 576 -33.59 -26.94 15.44
CA LEU A 576 -32.85 -27.45 14.29
C LEU A 576 -31.90 -26.39 13.72
N VAL A 577 -32.39 -25.16 13.48
CA VAL A 577 -31.58 -24.10 12.85
C VAL A 577 -30.45 -23.66 13.79
N VAL A 578 -30.72 -23.51 15.08
CA VAL A 578 -29.70 -23.21 16.10
C VAL A 578 -28.69 -24.36 16.20
N GLY A 579 -29.16 -25.61 16.23
CA GLY A 579 -28.32 -26.80 16.29
C GLY A 579 -27.39 -26.95 15.08
N LEU A 580 -27.91 -26.73 13.87
CA LEU A 580 -27.11 -26.73 12.63
C LEU A 580 -26.10 -25.59 12.60
N THR A 581 -26.47 -24.41 13.11
CA THR A 581 -25.55 -23.27 13.22
C THR A 581 -24.43 -23.56 14.22
N GLY A 582 -24.75 -24.16 15.37
CA GLY A 582 -23.76 -24.60 16.36
C GLY A 582 -22.85 -25.71 15.83
N LEU A 583 -23.41 -26.67 15.08
CA LEU A 583 -22.64 -27.72 14.40
C LEU A 583 -21.68 -27.13 13.38
N PHE A 584 -22.15 -26.19 12.55
CA PHE A 584 -21.30 -25.45 11.62
C PHE A 584 -20.20 -24.72 12.37
N TRP A 585 -20.52 -23.94 13.41
CA TRP A 585 -19.54 -23.18 14.19
C TRP A 585 -18.46 -24.06 14.79
N ALA A 586 -18.83 -25.18 15.42
CA ALA A 586 -17.90 -26.13 16.01
C ALA A 586 -17.02 -26.82 14.96
N THR A 587 -17.61 -27.32 13.87
CA THR A 587 -16.87 -28.07 12.84
C THR A 587 -16.00 -27.18 11.97
N ALA A 588 -16.48 -25.99 11.58
CA ALA A 588 -15.66 -24.99 10.91
C ALA A 588 -14.56 -24.46 11.84
N GLY A 589 -14.84 -24.23 13.12
CA GLY A 589 -13.82 -23.84 14.10
C GLY A 589 -12.71 -24.88 14.31
N ALA A 590 -13.05 -26.17 14.21
CA ALA A 590 -12.09 -27.26 14.34
C ALA A 590 -11.25 -27.50 13.07
N SER A 591 -11.73 -27.06 11.89
CA SER A 591 -11.17 -27.46 10.59
C SER A 591 -10.72 -26.32 9.68
N TRP A 592 -11.42 -25.19 9.67
CA TRP A 592 -11.08 -24.03 8.85
C TRP A 592 -9.88 -23.30 9.47
N GLY A 593 -8.85 -23.01 8.68
CA GLY A 593 -7.63 -22.30 9.11
C GLY A 593 -6.55 -23.15 9.78
N ARG A 594 -6.55 -24.48 9.60
CA ARG A 594 -5.37 -25.31 9.85
C ARG A 594 -4.41 -25.20 8.67
N ASP A 595 -3.12 -25.11 8.97
CA ASP A 595 -2.07 -24.97 7.97
C ASP A 595 -1.90 -26.29 7.19
N LEU A 596 -2.25 -26.29 5.91
CA LEU A 596 -2.10 -27.46 5.03
C LEU A 596 -0.63 -27.76 4.71
N SER A 597 0.28 -26.83 5.00
CA SER A 597 1.70 -26.93 4.68
C SER A 597 2.51 -27.78 5.66
N SER A 598 2.05 -27.96 6.91
CA SER A 598 2.84 -28.61 7.97
C SER A 598 2.73 -30.14 8.02
N THR A 599 1.93 -30.77 7.17
CA THR A 599 1.80 -32.25 7.13
C THR A 599 1.60 -32.77 5.70
N PRO A 600 2.57 -33.51 5.11
CA PRO A 600 2.52 -34.00 3.72
C PRO A 600 1.37 -34.98 3.40
N TYR A 601 0.63 -35.46 4.40
CA TYR A 601 -0.39 -36.51 4.25
C TYR A 601 -1.85 -36.03 4.36
N SER A 602 -2.11 -34.72 4.45
CA SER A 602 -3.47 -34.17 4.64
C SER A 602 -4.06 -33.48 3.40
N LEU A 603 -3.90 -34.07 2.21
CA LEU A 603 -4.67 -33.66 1.01
C LEU A 603 -6.17 -34.03 1.11
N LEU A 604 -6.55 -34.89 2.06
CA LEU A 604 -7.94 -35.23 2.32
C LEU A 604 -8.55 -34.21 3.30
N PRO A 605 -9.67 -33.55 2.95
CA PRO A 605 -10.38 -32.67 3.87
C PRO A 605 -10.80 -33.45 5.13
N THR A 606 -10.51 -32.90 6.31
CA THR A 606 -10.94 -33.51 7.57
C THR A 606 -12.47 -33.72 7.57
N PRO A 607 -13.01 -34.75 8.26
CA PRO A 607 -14.46 -34.95 8.36
C PRO A 607 -15.20 -33.68 8.83
N CYS A 608 -14.59 -32.89 9.70
CA CYS A 608 -15.11 -31.60 10.15
C CYS A 608 -15.16 -30.56 9.01
N PHE A 609 -14.16 -30.51 8.13
CA PHE A 609 -14.17 -29.63 6.95
C PHE A 609 -15.30 -29.99 6.00
N VAL A 610 -15.44 -31.28 5.65
CA VAL A 610 -16.53 -31.76 4.79
C VAL A 610 -17.89 -31.46 5.42
N LEU A 611 -18.07 -31.77 6.71
CA LEU A 611 -19.33 -31.52 7.42
C LEU A 611 -19.69 -30.03 7.39
N SER A 612 -18.73 -29.13 7.66
CA SER A 612 -18.96 -27.70 7.63
C SER A 612 -19.40 -27.20 6.25
N LEU A 613 -18.78 -27.67 5.15
CA LEU A 613 -19.17 -27.34 3.78
C LEU A 613 -20.58 -27.82 3.44
N LEU A 614 -20.94 -29.04 3.85
CA LEU A 614 -22.27 -29.60 3.63
C LEU A 614 -23.36 -28.85 4.41
N THR A 615 -23.04 -28.28 5.57
CA THR A 615 -24.01 -27.50 6.36
C THR A 615 -24.35 -26.13 5.76
N LEU A 616 -23.46 -25.51 4.98
CA LEU A 616 -23.69 -24.18 4.37
C LEU A 616 -24.93 -24.11 3.47
N PRO A 617 -25.11 -24.96 2.44
CA PRO A 617 -26.29 -24.91 1.57
C PRO A 617 -27.58 -25.26 2.33
N VAL A 618 -27.49 -26.13 3.34
CA VAL A 618 -28.62 -26.50 4.21
C VAL A 618 -29.07 -25.30 5.04
N LEU A 619 -28.14 -24.58 5.68
CA LEU A 619 -28.41 -23.35 6.41
C LEU A 619 -28.95 -22.25 5.50
N ALA A 620 -28.36 -22.06 4.31
CA ALA A 620 -28.87 -21.09 3.33
C ALA A 620 -30.32 -21.40 2.91
N ALA A 621 -30.66 -22.68 2.72
CA ALA A 621 -32.02 -23.11 2.40
C ALA A 621 -32.99 -22.86 3.56
N PHE A 622 -32.61 -23.15 4.81
CA PHE A 622 -33.45 -22.85 5.96
C PHE A 622 -33.63 -21.35 6.20
N PHE A 623 -32.58 -20.55 6.02
CA PHE A 623 -32.68 -19.08 6.10
C PHE A 623 -33.55 -18.50 4.97
N ALA A 624 -33.59 -19.14 3.79
CA ALA A 624 -34.53 -18.76 2.73
C ALA A 624 -36.00 -18.99 3.14
N LEU A 625 -36.27 -20.05 3.91
CA LEU A 625 -37.62 -20.42 4.37
C LEU A 625 -38.04 -19.62 5.62
N ARG A 626 -37.12 -19.39 6.55
CA ARG A 626 -37.31 -18.72 7.85
C ARG A 626 -36.24 -17.64 8.07
N PRO A 627 -36.28 -16.51 7.33
CA PRO A 627 -35.32 -15.41 7.51
C PRO A 627 -35.39 -14.79 8.91
N ASP A 628 -36.54 -14.94 9.58
CA ASP A 628 -36.79 -14.54 10.96
C ASP A 628 -36.04 -15.39 12.01
N LEU A 629 -35.35 -16.46 11.60
CA LEU A 629 -34.44 -17.26 12.45
C LEU A 629 -32.96 -17.00 12.15
N GLY A 630 -32.61 -16.65 10.90
CA GLY A 630 -31.23 -16.35 10.52
C GLY A 630 -30.73 -15.01 11.05
N LEU A 631 -31.54 -13.94 10.92
CA LEU A 631 -31.16 -12.59 11.36
C LEU A 631 -30.96 -12.46 12.89
N PRO A 632 -31.76 -13.10 13.75
CA PRO A 632 -31.44 -13.20 15.19
C PRO A 632 -30.12 -13.89 15.50
N LEU A 633 -29.75 -14.93 14.72
CA LEU A 633 -28.48 -15.64 14.90
C LEU A 633 -27.29 -14.76 14.51
N VAL A 634 -27.44 -13.92 13.48
CA VAL A 634 -26.45 -12.88 13.14
C VAL A 634 -26.29 -11.89 14.31
N ALA A 635 -27.40 -11.43 14.90
CA ALA A 635 -27.35 -10.51 16.05
C ALA A 635 -26.74 -11.15 17.30
N PHE A 636 -27.02 -12.44 17.53
CA PHE A 636 -26.44 -13.24 18.62
C PHE A 636 -24.94 -13.46 18.44
N SER A 637 -24.48 -13.79 17.23
CA SER A 637 -23.08 -14.12 16.95
C SER A 637 -22.18 -12.89 16.79
N ALA A 638 -22.75 -11.68 16.71
CA ALA A 638 -22.04 -10.42 16.54
C ALA A 638 -20.79 -10.26 17.43
N PRO A 639 -20.85 -10.43 18.78
CA PRO A 639 -19.70 -10.20 19.64
C PRO A 639 -18.65 -11.33 19.59
N PHE A 640 -18.96 -12.45 18.92
CA PHE A 640 -18.11 -13.62 18.85
C PHE A 640 -17.32 -13.69 17.54
N TYR A 641 -17.11 -12.56 16.85
CA TYR A 641 -16.37 -12.52 15.59
C TYR A 641 -14.91 -12.97 15.72
N LEU A 642 -14.31 -12.85 16.90
CA LEU A 642 -12.96 -13.35 17.23
C LEU A 642 -12.96 -14.85 17.60
N CYS A 643 -14.12 -15.50 17.68
CA CYS A 643 -14.27 -16.85 18.19
C CYS A 643 -14.80 -17.82 17.12
N PRO A 644 -14.02 -18.85 16.73
CA PRO A 644 -12.65 -19.16 17.12
C PRO A 644 -11.63 -18.35 16.31
N GLU A 645 -10.44 -18.12 16.89
CA GLU A 645 -9.38 -17.25 16.37
C GLU A 645 -8.89 -17.59 14.94
N ARG A 646 -9.20 -18.78 14.42
CA ARG A 646 -8.65 -19.30 13.16
C ARG A 646 -9.68 -19.62 12.07
N MET A 647 -10.93 -19.19 12.20
CA MET A 647 -11.95 -19.49 11.17
C MET A 647 -11.56 -18.95 9.78
N LEU A 648 -11.66 -19.81 8.75
CA LEU A 648 -11.42 -19.57 7.32
C LEU A 648 -10.08 -18.87 7.01
N TYR A 649 -8.95 -19.39 7.53
CA TYR A 649 -7.63 -18.75 7.34
C TYR A 649 -7.62 -17.27 7.76
N GLN A 650 -8.33 -16.94 8.85
CA GLN A 650 -8.56 -15.57 9.33
C GLN A 650 -9.36 -14.67 8.38
N ALA A 651 -9.93 -15.22 7.30
CA ALA A 651 -10.60 -14.43 6.27
C ALA A 651 -12.11 -14.27 6.47
N LEU A 652 -12.82 -15.12 7.23
CA LEU A 652 -14.25 -14.93 7.53
C LEU A 652 -14.62 -15.42 8.93
N SER A 653 -15.28 -14.57 9.69
CA SER A 653 -15.86 -14.87 11.00
C SER A 653 -17.28 -15.46 10.91
N LEU A 654 -17.75 -16.10 11.98
CA LEU A 654 -19.12 -16.65 12.04
C LEU A 654 -20.21 -15.63 11.67
N PRO A 655 -20.29 -14.43 12.26
CA PRO A 655 -21.34 -13.46 11.91
C PRO A 655 -21.30 -13.07 10.43
N GLU A 656 -20.11 -12.96 9.81
CA GLU A 656 -19.97 -12.68 8.39
C GLU A 656 -20.55 -13.81 7.52
N VAL A 657 -20.22 -15.07 7.83
CA VAL A 657 -20.79 -16.23 7.12
C VAL A 657 -22.31 -16.23 7.24
N LEU A 658 -22.85 -16.00 8.44
CA LEU A 658 -24.30 -15.97 8.66
C LEU A 658 -24.99 -14.83 7.89
N VAL A 659 -24.38 -13.64 7.80
CA VAL A 659 -24.90 -12.53 6.98
C VAL A 659 -24.95 -12.93 5.51
N VAL A 660 -23.88 -13.54 4.98
CA VAL A 660 -23.82 -14.01 3.59
C VAL A 660 -24.89 -15.08 3.34
N LEU A 661 -25.00 -16.08 4.22
CA LEU A 661 -26.01 -17.13 4.10
C LEU A 661 -27.44 -16.57 4.18
N CYS A 662 -27.70 -15.58 5.03
CA CYS A 662 -28.98 -14.87 5.05
C CYS A 662 -29.23 -14.13 3.73
N GLY A 663 -28.21 -13.50 3.15
CA GLY A 663 -28.28 -12.83 1.86
C GLY A 663 -28.63 -13.77 0.72
N VAL A 664 -27.91 -14.88 0.62
CA VAL A 664 -28.20 -15.97 -0.33
C VAL A 664 -29.61 -16.50 -0.09
N GLY A 665 -29.99 -16.71 1.16
CA GLY A 665 -31.33 -17.14 1.57
C GLY A 665 -32.44 -16.20 1.08
N VAL A 666 -32.28 -14.89 1.26
CA VAL A 666 -33.25 -13.88 0.81
C VAL A 666 -33.36 -13.84 -0.73
N VAL A 667 -32.23 -13.96 -1.44
CA VAL A 667 -32.22 -14.04 -2.92
C VAL A 667 -32.97 -15.29 -3.41
N MET A 668 -32.80 -16.43 -2.73
CA MET A 668 -33.53 -17.67 -3.02
C MET A 668 -35.02 -17.60 -2.64
N GLY A 669 -35.35 -17.00 -1.48
CA GLY A 669 -36.69 -16.99 -0.87
C GLY A 669 -37.62 -15.88 -1.34
N GLY A 670 -37.10 -14.71 -1.77
CA GLY A 670 -37.88 -13.56 -2.24
C GLY A 670 -38.78 -13.85 -3.44
N ARG A 671 -38.57 -14.99 -4.11
CA ARG A 671 -39.40 -15.52 -5.19
C ARG A 671 -40.26 -16.72 -4.78
N GLN A 672 -40.44 -17.10 -3.52
CA GLN A 672 -41.48 -18.07 -3.16
C GLN A 672 -42.85 -17.42 -2.90
N ARG A 673 -42.86 -16.16 -2.42
CA ARG A 673 -44.07 -15.48 -1.92
C ARG A 673 -44.99 -14.86 -2.98
N ASP A 674 -44.48 -14.47 -4.16
CA ASP A 674 -45.30 -13.84 -5.22
C ASP A 674 -46.12 -14.82 -6.08
N GLY A 675 -45.99 -16.13 -5.87
CA GLY A 675 -46.53 -17.16 -6.78
C GLY A 675 -47.76 -17.93 -6.29
N GLY A 676 -48.19 -17.76 -5.05
CA GLY A 676 -49.20 -18.64 -4.45
C GLY A 676 -50.07 -17.93 -3.43
N THR A 677 -51.12 -17.26 -3.91
CA THR A 677 -52.41 -17.00 -3.23
C THR A 677 -53.28 -16.10 -4.11
N ARG A 678 -53.76 -16.67 -5.23
CA ARG A 678 -55.01 -16.22 -5.86
C ARG A 678 -55.98 -17.39 -5.78
N GLY A 679 -56.77 -17.42 -4.71
CA GLY A 679 -57.79 -18.44 -4.47
C GLY A 679 -58.37 -18.36 -3.06
N GLN A 680 -59.50 -17.64 -2.95
CA GLN A 680 -60.68 -17.88 -2.11
C GLN A 680 -60.52 -18.54 -0.71
N GLY A 681 -60.95 -17.82 0.34
CA GLY A 681 -61.44 -18.44 1.58
C GLY A 681 -60.92 -17.81 2.88
N ASP A 682 -61.75 -16.96 3.46
CA ASP A 682 -61.96 -16.76 4.91
C ASP A 682 -61.03 -15.87 5.77
N GLY A 683 -61.64 -15.32 6.82
CA GLY A 683 -61.33 -14.04 7.46
C GLY A 683 -60.04 -13.93 8.27
N GLY A 684 -59.49 -12.71 8.29
CA GLY A 684 -58.71 -12.21 9.42
C GLY A 684 -57.19 -12.34 9.37
N THR A 685 -56.51 -11.96 8.27
CA THR A 685 -55.12 -11.49 8.34
C THR A 685 -54.87 -10.38 7.33
N GLY A 686 -54.21 -9.31 7.77
CA GLY A 686 -54.05 -8.05 7.04
C GLY A 686 -53.44 -8.25 5.65
N ARG A 687 -54.19 -7.81 4.63
CA ARG A 687 -53.72 -7.60 3.26
C ARG A 687 -52.38 -6.86 3.26
N LEU A 688 -51.38 -7.44 2.60
CA LEU A 688 -50.13 -6.78 2.22
C LEU A 688 -50.44 -5.60 1.28
N GLY A 689 -50.67 -4.43 1.87
CA GLY A 689 -50.72 -3.16 1.14
C GLY A 689 -49.35 -2.87 0.50
N SER A 690 -49.38 -2.60 -0.80
CA SER A 690 -48.25 -2.16 -1.60
C SER A 690 -47.78 -0.76 -1.18
N ARG A 691 -46.86 -0.65 -0.21
CA ARG A 691 -45.87 0.44 -0.22
C ARG A 691 -44.65 -0.06 -1.00
N GLY A 692 -44.64 0.21 -2.30
CA GLY A 692 -43.45 0.03 -3.14
C GLY A 692 -42.39 1.09 -2.82
N GLY A 693 -41.16 0.65 -2.60
CA GLY A 693 -39.98 1.22 -3.24
C GLY A 693 -39.59 2.69 -3.01
N ILE A 694 -39.77 3.29 -1.82
CA ILE A 694 -39.17 4.59 -1.52
C ILE A 694 -38.09 4.41 -0.46
N LEU A 695 -36.83 4.61 -0.87
CA LEU A 695 -35.68 4.70 0.04
C LEU A 695 -35.90 5.88 0.99
N THR A 696 -35.77 5.64 2.29
CA THR A 696 -35.86 6.68 3.31
C THR A 696 -34.58 7.55 3.30
N PRO A 697 -34.60 8.75 3.91
CA PRO A 697 -33.38 9.53 4.10
C PRO A 697 -32.26 8.74 4.81
N LEU A 698 -32.61 7.85 5.75
CA LEU A 698 -31.63 7.00 6.44
C LEU A 698 -31.09 5.89 5.53
N ASP A 699 -31.91 5.33 4.62
CA ASP A 699 -31.42 4.39 3.59
C ASP A 699 -30.36 5.07 2.70
N TRP A 700 -30.61 6.31 2.25
CA TRP A 700 -29.65 7.08 1.46
C TRP A 700 -28.39 7.43 2.24
N ALA A 701 -28.51 7.77 3.52
CA ALA A 701 -27.35 8.06 4.36
C ALA A 701 -26.44 6.82 4.55
N VAL A 702 -27.03 5.64 4.71
CA VAL A 702 -26.29 4.36 4.75
C VAL A 702 -25.57 4.10 3.42
N VAL A 703 -26.26 4.28 2.29
CA VAL A 703 -25.62 4.12 0.96
C VAL A 703 -24.46 5.10 0.80
N LEU A 704 -24.63 6.35 1.21
CA LEU A 704 -23.58 7.37 1.15
C LEU A 704 -22.36 6.97 2.00
N LEU A 705 -22.57 6.43 3.20
CA LEU A 705 -21.49 5.95 4.07
C LEU A 705 -20.71 4.79 3.42
N VAL A 706 -21.41 3.83 2.81
CA VAL A 706 -20.77 2.71 2.12
C VAL A 706 -20.01 3.19 0.89
N VAL A 707 -20.58 4.09 0.09
CA VAL A 707 -19.89 4.69 -1.07
C VAL A 707 -18.64 5.43 -0.61
N ALA A 708 -18.71 6.22 0.47
CA ALA A 708 -17.55 6.90 1.03
C ALA A 708 -16.45 5.91 1.42
N ALA A 709 -16.80 4.80 2.07
CA ALA A 709 -15.85 3.75 2.43
C ALA A 709 -15.22 3.04 1.24
N VAL A 710 -16.01 2.74 0.18
CA VAL A 710 -15.47 2.14 -1.06
C VAL A 710 -14.51 3.10 -1.75
N VAL A 711 -14.88 4.38 -1.89
CA VAL A 711 -14.04 5.40 -2.52
C VAL A 711 -12.73 5.58 -1.74
N ALA A 712 -12.82 5.70 -0.41
CA ALA A 712 -11.64 5.79 0.45
C ALA A 712 -10.76 4.52 0.38
N GLY A 713 -11.38 3.33 0.31
CA GLY A 713 -10.66 2.06 0.17
C GLY A 713 -9.91 1.92 -1.16
N LEU A 714 -10.47 2.44 -2.26
CA LEU A 714 -9.80 2.49 -3.56
C LEU A 714 -8.60 3.45 -3.57
N ALA A 715 -8.67 4.51 -2.77
CA ALA A 715 -7.61 5.50 -2.59
C ALA A 715 -6.61 5.15 -1.46
N ALA A 716 -6.78 4.00 -0.78
CA ALA A 716 -5.99 3.64 0.39
C ALA A 716 -4.53 3.34 0.06
N THR A 717 -3.64 3.64 1.03
CA THR A 717 -2.20 3.33 0.94
C THR A 717 -1.94 1.84 0.93
N ASP A 718 -2.49 1.10 1.91
CA ASP A 718 -2.53 -0.36 1.93
C ASP A 718 -3.93 -0.82 1.54
N ARG A 719 -4.04 -1.29 0.28
CA ARG A 719 -5.28 -1.78 -0.29
C ARG A 719 -5.76 -3.08 0.33
N TRP A 720 -4.86 -3.93 0.84
CA TRP A 720 -5.24 -5.18 1.48
C TRP A 720 -5.87 -4.93 2.84
N ALA A 721 -5.24 -4.08 3.66
CA ALA A 721 -5.82 -3.61 4.91
C ALA A 721 -7.19 -2.94 4.68
N ALA A 722 -7.30 -2.12 3.63
CA ALA A 722 -8.54 -1.46 3.27
C ALA A 722 -9.64 -2.43 2.85
N VAL A 723 -9.36 -3.44 2.03
CA VAL A 723 -10.36 -4.46 1.63
C VAL A 723 -10.86 -5.23 2.84
N PHE A 724 -9.97 -5.59 3.77
CA PHE A 724 -10.34 -6.31 4.98
C PHE A 724 -11.33 -5.51 5.84
N GLU A 725 -11.02 -4.25 6.14
CA GLU A 725 -11.90 -3.42 6.96
C GLU A 725 -13.17 -2.99 6.19
N LEU A 726 -13.07 -2.69 4.90
CA LEU A 726 -14.22 -2.39 4.05
C LEU A 726 -15.24 -3.54 4.06
N ARG A 727 -14.77 -4.78 3.97
CA ARG A 727 -15.64 -5.97 4.07
C ARG A 727 -16.31 -6.10 5.43
N THR A 728 -15.51 -6.05 6.50
CA THR A 728 -15.91 -6.41 7.87
C THR A 728 -16.72 -5.32 8.58
N VAL A 729 -16.41 -4.04 8.34
CA VAL A 729 -17.02 -2.89 9.03
C VAL A 729 -18.11 -2.21 8.20
N PHE A 730 -18.02 -2.25 6.86
CA PHE A 730 -18.96 -1.52 6.00
C PHE A 730 -19.87 -2.45 5.19
N LEU A 731 -19.31 -3.29 4.31
CA LEU A 731 -20.10 -4.01 3.32
C LEU A 731 -21.01 -5.07 3.94
N LEU A 732 -20.49 -5.92 4.82
CA LEU A 732 -21.29 -6.98 5.45
C LEU A 732 -22.30 -6.42 6.47
N PRO A 733 -21.94 -5.46 7.36
CA PRO A 733 -22.92 -4.79 8.20
C PRO A 733 -24.00 -4.04 7.41
N ALA A 734 -23.65 -3.35 6.31
CA ALA A 734 -24.63 -2.71 5.44
C ALA A 734 -25.50 -3.73 4.67
N LEU A 735 -24.95 -4.89 4.31
CA LEU A 735 -25.74 -6.01 3.79
C LEU A 735 -26.74 -6.49 4.84
N CYS A 736 -26.34 -6.65 6.10
CA CYS A 736 -27.26 -6.99 7.19
C CYS A 736 -28.39 -5.95 7.32
N TYR A 737 -28.07 -4.65 7.30
CA TYR A 737 -29.05 -3.56 7.24
C TYR A 737 -30.01 -3.71 6.06
N ALA A 738 -29.51 -3.95 4.85
CA ALA A 738 -30.32 -4.11 3.66
C ALA A 738 -31.24 -5.35 3.78
N LEU A 739 -30.76 -6.45 4.35
CA LEU A 739 -31.56 -7.65 4.56
C LEU A 739 -32.71 -7.40 5.54
N LEU A 740 -32.46 -6.69 6.63
CA LEU A 740 -33.48 -6.30 7.61
C LEU A 740 -34.57 -5.42 6.98
N ARG A 741 -34.17 -4.45 6.13
CA ARG A 741 -35.08 -3.58 5.37
C ARG A 741 -35.92 -4.34 4.35
N LEU A 742 -35.33 -5.32 3.67
CA LEU A 742 -36.01 -6.12 2.65
C LEU A 742 -36.92 -7.20 3.25
N ALA A 743 -36.62 -7.70 4.45
CA ALA A 743 -37.32 -8.85 5.05
C ALA A 743 -38.75 -8.57 5.52
N ARG A 744 -39.21 -7.31 5.61
CA ARG A 744 -40.53 -6.88 6.14
C ARG A 744 -40.91 -7.64 7.42
N LEU A 745 -40.18 -7.35 8.50
CA LEU A 745 -40.34 -8.02 9.79
C LEU A 745 -41.67 -7.67 10.46
N ASP A 746 -42.42 -8.68 10.90
CA ASP A 746 -43.54 -8.47 11.81
C ASP A 746 -43.05 -8.09 13.23
N GLY A 747 -43.98 -7.75 14.12
CA GLY A 747 -43.64 -7.36 15.49
C GLY A 747 -42.89 -8.46 16.26
N GLN A 748 -43.19 -9.73 16.02
CA GLN A 748 -42.52 -10.84 16.71
C GLN A 748 -41.10 -11.06 16.18
N ALA A 749 -40.90 -11.02 14.87
CA ALA A 749 -39.60 -11.15 14.21
C ALA A 749 -38.64 -10.04 14.63
N ARG A 750 -39.12 -8.79 14.75
CA ARG A 750 -38.31 -7.68 15.31
C ARG A 750 -37.81 -7.99 16.71
N TRP A 751 -38.70 -8.48 17.57
CA TRP A 751 -38.31 -8.87 18.93
C TRP A 751 -37.37 -10.07 18.97
N ARG A 752 -37.49 -11.06 18.09
CA ARG A 752 -36.52 -12.18 18.02
C ARG A 752 -35.10 -11.69 17.75
N ILE A 753 -34.95 -10.66 16.91
CA ILE A 753 -33.63 -10.08 16.59
C ILE A 753 -33.06 -9.33 17.80
N VAL A 754 -33.89 -8.54 18.50
CA VAL A 754 -33.51 -7.88 19.75
C VAL A 754 -33.15 -8.93 20.82
N ASP A 755 -33.95 -9.98 20.96
CA ASP A 755 -33.70 -11.11 21.87
C ASP A 755 -32.37 -11.79 21.52
N GLY A 756 -32.05 -11.97 20.23
CA GLY A 756 -30.75 -12.48 19.76
C GLY A 756 -29.58 -11.60 20.18
N TRP A 757 -29.67 -10.29 19.97
CA TRP A 757 -28.65 -9.33 20.42
C TRP A 757 -28.46 -9.34 21.95
N VAL A 758 -29.56 -9.38 22.71
CA VAL A 758 -29.54 -9.47 24.18
C VAL A 758 -28.87 -10.77 24.63
N LEU A 759 -29.22 -11.91 24.03
CA LEU A 759 -28.61 -13.20 24.37
C LEU A 759 -27.11 -13.24 24.08
N GLY A 760 -26.68 -12.66 22.94
CA GLY A 760 -25.25 -12.52 22.64
C GLY A 760 -24.52 -11.68 23.69
N SER A 761 -25.13 -10.57 24.12
CA SER A 761 -24.60 -9.69 25.16
C SER A 761 -24.54 -10.35 26.55
N VAL A 762 -25.55 -11.13 26.91
CA VAL A 762 -25.54 -11.94 28.13
C VAL A 762 -24.43 -12.99 28.06
N GLY A 763 -24.21 -13.61 26.90
CA GLY A 763 -23.09 -14.52 26.67
C GLY A 763 -21.73 -13.86 26.94
N VAL A 764 -21.49 -12.67 26.38
CA VAL A 764 -20.28 -11.86 26.65
C VAL A 764 -20.14 -11.58 28.15
N ALA A 765 -21.21 -11.14 28.82
CA ALA A 765 -21.17 -10.80 30.23
C ALA A 765 -20.87 -12.03 31.11
N LEU A 766 -21.54 -13.17 30.86
CA LEU A 766 -21.34 -14.41 31.62
C LEU A 766 -19.93 -14.97 31.42
N ILE A 767 -19.44 -15.04 30.18
CA ILE A 767 -18.08 -15.51 29.89
C ILE A 767 -17.06 -14.64 30.64
N GLY A 768 -17.21 -13.31 30.58
CA GLY A 768 -16.34 -12.39 31.28
C GLY A 768 -16.39 -12.53 32.79
N LEU A 769 -17.57 -12.70 33.38
CA LEU A 769 -17.74 -12.88 34.83
C LEU A 769 -17.12 -14.18 35.32
N VAL A 770 -17.28 -15.27 34.57
CA VAL A 770 -16.64 -16.57 34.85
C VAL A 770 -15.13 -16.44 34.75
N GLN A 771 -14.61 -15.83 33.68
CA GLN A 771 -13.18 -15.57 33.50
C GLN A 771 -12.60 -14.74 34.65
N TYR A 772 -13.27 -13.65 35.02
CA TYR A 772 -12.88 -12.78 36.12
C TYR A 772 -12.88 -13.52 37.47
N ALA A 773 -13.91 -14.32 37.76
CA ALA A 773 -13.99 -15.12 38.98
C ALA A 773 -12.88 -16.19 39.06
N LEU A 774 -12.45 -16.72 37.92
CA LEU A 774 -11.36 -17.70 37.81
C LEU A 774 -9.96 -17.05 37.73
N GLY A 775 -9.86 -15.72 37.74
CA GLY A 775 -8.58 -15.00 37.56
C GLY A 775 -7.93 -15.21 36.19
N ARG A 776 -8.69 -15.62 35.18
CA ARG A 776 -8.21 -15.89 33.81
C ARG A 776 -8.63 -14.75 32.88
N ASN A 777 -7.77 -14.38 31.94
CA ASN A 777 -8.07 -13.35 30.92
C ASN A 777 -8.51 -12.01 31.54
N VAL A 778 -7.74 -11.54 32.52
CA VAL A 778 -7.95 -10.29 33.27
C VAL A 778 -6.75 -9.39 33.05
N VAL A 779 -6.98 -8.11 32.77
CA VAL A 779 -5.92 -7.10 32.61
C VAL A 779 -5.81 -6.26 33.87
N VAL A 780 -4.59 -6.05 34.36
CA VAL A 780 -4.29 -5.21 35.53
C VAL A 780 -4.07 -3.77 35.06
N ALA A 781 -4.81 -2.83 35.66
CA ALA A 781 -4.69 -1.39 35.36
C ALA A 781 -3.96 -0.62 36.46
N GLU A 782 -3.94 0.72 36.37
CA GLU A 782 -3.23 1.60 37.29
C GLU A 782 -3.67 1.33 38.75
N GLY A 783 -2.70 1.10 39.63
CA GLY A 783 -2.95 0.76 41.03
C GLY A 783 -3.28 -0.71 41.30
N GLY A 784 -3.01 -1.62 40.36
CA GLY A 784 -3.16 -3.08 40.58
C GLY A 784 -4.58 -3.61 40.40
N LEU A 785 -5.47 -2.83 39.79
CA LEU A 785 -6.89 -3.18 39.68
C LEU A 785 -7.18 -4.15 38.53
N PRO A 786 -7.74 -5.35 38.80
CA PRO A 786 -8.14 -6.31 37.77
C PRO A 786 -9.36 -5.83 36.97
N ARG A 787 -9.36 -6.08 35.65
CA ARG A 787 -10.44 -5.67 34.73
C ARG A 787 -10.95 -6.83 33.88
N LEU A 788 -12.28 -6.91 33.77
CA LEU A 788 -12.97 -7.92 32.97
C LEU A 788 -12.89 -7.63 31.46
N GLN A 789 -12.42 -8.61 30.69
CA GLN A 789 -12.17 -8.50 29.25
C GLN A 789 -13.06 -9.41 28.36
N SER A 790 -13.54 -10.54 28.87
CA SER A 790 -14.43 -11.47 28.15
C SER A 790 -13.82 -11.98 26.83
N VAL A 791 -14.57 -11.97 25.73
CA VAL A 791 -14.15 -12.47 24.40
C VAL A 791 -13.31 -11.46 23.58
N TYR A 792 -12.95 -10.31 24.16
CA TYR A 792 -12.20 -9.25 23.49
C TYR A 792 -10.72 -9.22 23.92
N HIS A 793 -9.94 -8.32 23.32
CA HIS A 793 -8.55 -8.02 23.72
C HIS A 793 -8.42 -6.84 24.71
N SER A 794 -9.50 -6.09 24.94
CA SER A 794 -9.50 -4.92 25.81
C SER A 794 -10.79 -4.84 26.64
N PRO A 795 -10.72 -4.56 27.96
CA PRO A 795 -11.91 -4.31 28.77
C PRO A 795 -12.74 -3.10 28.30
N ASN A 796 -12.16 -2.17 27.53
CA ASN A 796 -12.94 -1.07 26.96
C ASN A 796 -13.92 -1.56 25.89
N ASN A 797 -13.56 -2.58 25.11
CA ASN A 797 -14.42 -3.16 24.07
C ASN A 797 -15.67 -3.81 24.69
N VAL A 798 -15.53 -4.44 25.87
CA VAL A 798 -16.68 -4.91 26.66
C VAL A 798 -17.62 -3.74 27.00
N GLY A 799 -17.05 -2.63 27.47
CA GLY A 799 -17.80 -1.41 27.76
C GLY A 799 -18.52 -0.82 26.55
N LEU A 800 -17.86 -0.83 25.38
CA LEU A 800 -18.40 -0.33 24.11
C LEU A 800 -19.58 -1.17 23.61
N TYR A 801 -19.48 -2.49 23.69
CA TYR A 801 -20.52 -3.40 23.22
C TYR A 801 -21.69 -3.49 24.20
N LEU A 802 -21.43 -3.81 25.48
CA LEU A 802 -22.48 -3.97 26.49
C LEU A 802 -23.21 -2.64 26.80
N GLY A 803 -22.52 -1.51 26.68
CA GLY A 803 -23.13 -0.18 26.84
C GLY A 803 -24.24 0.11 25.83
N ARG A 804 -24.25 -0.54 24.66
CA ARG A 804 -25.28 -0.35 23.62
C ARG A 804 -26.54 -1.16 23.86
N VAL A 805 -26.43 -2.34 24.48
CA VAL A 805 -27.61 -3.16 24.80
C VAL A 805 -28.26 -2.72 26.12
N TRP A 806 -27.47 -2.14 27.03
CA TRP A 806 -27.92 -1.78 28.37
C TRP A 806 -29.19 -0.90 28.40
N PRO A 807 -29.35 0.12 27.52
CA PRO A 807 -30.57 0.91 27.43
C PRO A 807 -31.84 0.09 27.14
N LEU A 808 -31.75 -0.91 26.26
CA LEU A 808 -32.86 -1.82 25.96
C LEU A 808 -33.23 -2.67 27.17
N LEU A 809 -32.22 -3.15 27.91
CA LEU A 809 -32.43 -3.93 29.14
C LEU A 809 -33.13 -3.10 30.23
N VAL A 810 -32.77 -1.83 30.37
CA VAL A 810 -33.40 -0.90 31.32
C VAL A 810 -34.86 -0.64 30.96
N VAL A 811 -35.16 -0.26 29.71
CA VAL A 811 -36.53 0.04 29.29
C VAL A 811 -37.44 -1.17 29.46
N VAL A 812 -37.02 -2.35 28.99
CA VAL A 812 -37.85 -3.56 29.02
C VAL A 812 -37.93 -4.16 30.42
N GLY A 813 -36.81 -4.24 31.15
CA GLY A 813 -36.74 -4.85 32.48
C GLY A 813 -37.44 -4.01 33.56
N LEU A 814 -37.36 -2.68 33.47
CA LEU A 814 -37.83 -1.77 34.52
C LEU A 814 -39.10 -0.99 34.15
N TRP A 815 -39.32 -0.63 32.87
CA TRP A 815 -40.42 0.25 32.45
C TRP A 815 -41.60 -0.45 31.74
N GLU A 816 -41.45 -1.72 31.34
CA GLU A 816 -42.53 -2.49 30.70
C GLU A 816 -43.54 -3.09 31.72
N ARG A 817 -44.75 -3.41 31.24
CA ARG A 817 -45.80 -4.08 32.02
C ARG A 817 -45.39 -5.52 32.39
N ARG A 818 -45.98 -6.08 33.46
CA ARG A 818 -45.66 -7.44 33.96
C ARG A 818 -45.73 -8.49 32.83
N GLY A 819 -44.75 -9.38 32.75
CA GLY A 819 -44.67 -10.46 31.78
C GLY A 819 -43.34 -11.21 31.83
N ARG A 820 -43.27 -12.39 31.17
CA ARG A 820 -42.07 -13.24 31.17
C ARG A 820 -40.84 -12.54 30.57
N ARG A 821 -41.02 -11.76 29.48
CA ARG A 821 -39.94 -11.00 28.83
C ARG A 821 -39.30 -9.98 29.77
N ARG A 822 -40.12 -9.20 30.48
CA ARG A 822 -39.63 -8.24 31.49
C ARG A 822 -38.73 -8.92 32.53
N THR A 823 -39.13 -10.06 33.09
CA THR A 823 -38.33 -10.76 34.10
C THR A 823 -36.99 -11.23 33.53
N LEU A 824 -36.99 -11.78 32.31
CA LEU A 824 -35.76 -12.22 31.65
C LEU A 824 -34.81 -11.04 31.36
N TYR A 825 -35.35 -9.90 30.91
CA TYR A 825 -34.55 -8.70 30.65
C TYR A 825 -34.03 -8.06 31.93
N ALA A 826 -34.80 -8.11 33.03
CA ALA A 826 -34.33 -7.65 34.34
C ALA A 826 -33.18 -8.51 34.89
N LEU A 827 -33.24 -9.84 34.70
CA LEU A 827 -32.14 -10.74 35.04
C LEU A 827 -30.90 -10.46 34.18
N ALA A 828 -31.08 -10.31 32.86
CA ALA A 828 -30.01 -9.93 31.95
C ALA A 828 -29.39 -8.57 32.32
N LEU A 829 -30.19 -7.59 32.73
CA LEU A 829 -29.73 -6.28 33.18
C LEU A 829 -28.74 -6.39 34.34
N VAL A 830 -29.01 -7.24 35.34
CA VAL A 830 -28.11 -7.44 36.48
C VAL A 830 -26.76 -8.00 36.02
N VAL A 831 -26.79 -9.07 35.22
CA VAL A 831 -25.58 -9.74 34.72
C VAL A 831 -24.73 -8.79 33.86
N VAL A 832 -25.36 -8.08 32.92
CA VAL A 832 -24.69 -7.14 32.02
C VAL A 832 -24.14 -5.93 32.79
N THR A 833 -24.89 -5.39 33.76
CA THR A 833 -24.43 -4.25 34.58
C THR A 833 -23.23 -4.64 35.43
N LEU A 834 -23.22 -5.84 36.03
CA LEU A 834 -22.07 -6.31 36.80
C LEU A 834 -20.81 -6.43 35.93
N ALA A 835 -20.93 -7.02 34.75
CA ALA A 835 -19.81 -7.11 33.81
C ALA A 835 -19.33 -5.72 33.34
N LEU A 836 -20.24 -4.78 33.08
CA LEU A 836 -19.91 -3.39 32.73
C LEU A 836 -19.13 -2.68 33.83
N VAL A 837 -19.54 -2.81 35.10
CA VAL A 837 -18.82 -2.21 36.23
C VAL A 837 -17.43 -2.82 36.37
N LEU A 838 -17.31 -4.16 36.30
CA LEU A 838 -16.03 -4.87 36.42
C LEU A 838 -15.09 -4.67 35.20
N SER A 839 -15.59 -4.16 34.08
CA SER A 839 -14.73 -3.71 32.96
C SER A 839 -13.89 -2.48 33.33
N PHE A 840 -14.34 -1.70 34.32
CA PHE A 840 -13.81 -0.39 34.69
C PHE A 840 -13.54 0.49 33.45
N SER A 841 -14.43 0.46 32.45
CA SER A 841 -14.35 1.36 31.30
C SER A 841 -14.87 2.74 31.68
N ARG A 842 -13.96 3.73 31.75
CA ARG A 842 -14.28 5.13 32.09
C ARG A 842 -15.30 5.72 31.11
N GLY A 843 -15.12 5.47 29.81
CA GLY A 843 -16.05 5.94 28.78
C GLY A 843 -17.45 5.33 28.92
N ALA A 844 -17.54 4.03 29.25
CA ALA A 844 -18.83 3.39 29.48
C ALA A 844 -19.55 3.97 30.71
N LEU A 845 -18.86 4.01 31.86
CA LEU A 845 -19.47 4.36 33.14
C LEU A 845 -19.76 5.86 33.29
N LEU A 846 -18.86 6.73 32.82
CA LEU A 846 -18.95 8.18 33.04
C LEU A 846 -19.63 8.94 31.90
N LEU A 847 -19.63 8.40 30.67
CA LEU A 847 -20.21 9.07 29.50
C LEU A 847 -21.39 8.30 28.94
N ALA A 848 -21.21 7.02 28.60
CA ALA A 848 -22.20 6.24 27.86
C ALA A 848 -23.49 6.01 28.65
N LEU A 849 -23.41 5.49 29.88
CA LEU A 849 -24.59 5.21 30.71
C LEU A 849 -25.37 6.49 31.09
N PRO A 850 -24.72 7.58 31.54
CA PRO A 850 -25.42 8.84 31.80
C PRO A 850 -26.10 9.42 30.55
N ALA A 851 -25.41 9.44 29.41
CA ALA A 851 -25.96 9.95 28.16
C ALA A 851 -27.18 9.12 27.70
N ALA A 852 -27.10 7.80 27.80
CA ALA A 852 -28.21 6.91 27.49
C ALA A 852 -29.43 7.21 28.36
N LEU A 853 -29.25 7.31 29.69
CA LEU A 853 -30.33 7.61 30.61
C LEU A 853 -30.99 8.95 30.29
N LEU A 854 -30.21 10.01 30.08
CA LEU A 854 -30.71 11.35 29.74
C LEU A 854 -31.57 11.32 28.47
N VAL A 855 -31.08 10.68 27.41
CA VAL A 855 -31.81 10.57 26.13
C VAL A 855 -33.05 9.69 26.27
N MET A 856 -32.96 8.58 26.99
CA MET A 856 -34.11 7.72 27.29
C MET A 856 -35.20 8.50 28.03
N GLY A 857 -34.82 9.27 29.05
CA GLY A 857 -35.73 10.12 29.83
C GLY A 857 -36.39 11.21 28.99
N TRP A 858 -35.62 11.85 28.11
CA TRP A 858 -36.13 12.83 27.15
C TRP A 858 -37.13 12.18 26.18
N ARG A 859 -36.76 11.06 25.53
CA ARG A 859 -37.59 10.37 24.54
C ARG A 859 -38.87 9.80 25.16
N ALA A 860 -38.79 9.24 26.36
CA ALA A 860 -39.96 8.78 27.11
C ALA A 860 -40.89 9.95 27.49
N GLY A 861 -40.34 11.14 27.76
CA GLY A 861 -41.10 12.36 28.02
C GLY A 861 -41.86 12.87 26.79
N VAL A 862 -41.23 12.84 25.62
CA VAL A 862 -41.85 13.22 24.32
C VAL A 862 -43.01 12.29 23.96
N GLU A 863 -42.82 10.97 24.09
CA GLU A 863 -43.83 9.96 23.81
C GLU A 863 -45.08 10.10 24.70
N ALA A 864 -44.88 10.52 25.95
CA ALA A 864 -45.92 10.58 26.97
C ALA A 864 -46.86 11.80 26.87
N GLN A 865 -46.58 12.77 25.98
CA GLN A 865 -47.33 14.04 25.77
C GLN A 865 -47.88 14.71 27.04
N SER A 866 -47.17 14.60 28.16
CA SER A 866 -47.57 15.08 29.48
C SER A 866 -46.37 15.78 30.13
N PRO A 867 -46.54 16.88 30.90
CA PRO A 867 -45.46 17.60 31.58
C PRO A 867 -44.93 16.78 32.76
N ARG A 868 -44.48 15.55 32.50
CA ARG A 868 -44.00 14.61 33.48
C ARG A 868 -42.58 14.98 33.88
N PRO A 869 -42.19 14.84 35.16
CA PRO A 869 -40.85 15.14 35.63
C PRO A 869 -39.79 14.11 35.19
N TYR A 870 -40.05 13.22 34.21
CA TYR A 870 -39.12 12.15 33.81
C TYR A 870 -37.71 12.67 33.50
N ARG A 871 -37.57 13.79 32.78
CA ARG A 871 -36.27 14.43 32.54
C ARG A 871 -35.56 14.90 33.81
N TRP A 872 -36.31 15.39 34.81
CA TRP A 872 -35.78 15.86 36.09
C TRP A 872 -35.45 14.71 37.04
N VAL A 873 -36.24 13.63 37.01
CA VAL A 873 -35.99 12.40 37.76
C VAL A 873 -34.77 11.69 37.22
N VAL A 874 -34.67 11.57 35.89
CA VAL A 874 -33.50 11.00 35.22
C VAL A 874 -32.28 11.87 35.46
N LEU A 875 -32.39 13.19 35.39
CA LEU A 875 -31.31 14.10 35.77
C LEU A 875 -30.91 13.91 37.23
N ALA A 876 -31.87 13.79 38.16
CA ALA A 876 -31.58 13.51 39.57
C ALA A 876 -30.90 12.15 39.77
N PHE A 877 -31.28 11.10 39.03
CA PHE A 877 -30.60 9.80 39.04
C PHE A 877 -29.19 9.86 38.44
N VAL A 878 -28.98 10.65 37.38
CA VAL A 878 -27.66 10.88 36.80
C VAL A 878 -26.77 11.66 37.78
N VAL A 879 -27.30 12.68 38.44
CA VAL A 879 -26.59 13.43 39.49
C VAL A 879 -26.31 12.55 40.69
N ALA A 880 -27.27 11.75 41.16
CA ALA A 880 -27.07 10.79 42.24
C ALA A 880 -26.05 9.71 41.86
N GLY A 881 -26.08 9.23 40.62
CA GLY A 881 -25.08 8.33 40.05
C GLY A 881 -23.69 8.97 40.01
N ALA A 882 -23.59 10.23 39.58
CA ALA A 882 -22.33 10.99 39.61
C ALA A 882 -21.79 11.17 41.03
N LEU A 883 -22.67 11.41 42.01
CA LEU A 883 -22.30 11.47 43.43
C LEU A 883 -21.84 10.10 43.97
N LEU A 884 -22.51 9.01 43.58
CA LEU A 884 -22.11 7.62 43.90
C LEU A 884 -20.78 7.21 43.23
N LEU A 885 -20.36 7.92 42.19
CA LEU A 885 -19.06 7.74 41.53
C LEU A 885 -17.93 8.55 42.19
N VAL A 886 -18.21 9.44 43.15
CA VAL A 886 -17.18 10.23 43.86
C VAL A 886 -16.14 9.36 44.60
N PRO A 887 -16.51 8.23 45.25
CA PRO A 887 -15.53 7.32 45.84
C PRO A 887 -14.57 6.74 44.79
N LEU A 888 -15.02 6.52 43.55
CA LEU A 888 -14.16 6.05 42.46
C LEU A 888 -13.10 7.08 42.07
N LEU A 889 -13.32 8.38 42.29
CA LEU A 889 -12.30 9.43 42.01
C LEU A 889 -11.06 9.31 42.90
N HIS A 890 -11.16 8.62 44.05
CA HIS A 890 -10.02 8.35 44.94
C HIS A 890 -9.16 7.17 44.46
N VAL A 891 -9.65 6.43 43.46
CA VAL A 891 -8.87 5.37 42.81
C VAL A 891 -7.87 6.02 41.85
N PRO A 892 -6.56 5.64 41.88
CA PRO A 892 -5.51 6.28 41.07
C PRO A 892 -5.86 6.44 39.58
N ARG A 893 -6.59 5.48 39.03
CA ARG A 893 -7.05 5.45 37.64
C ARG A 893 -8.06 6.54 37.25
N PHE A 894 -8.89 6.98 38.20
CA PHE A 894 -9.85 8.06 37.97
C PHE A 894 -9.26 9.42 38.36
N ALA A 895 -8.39 9.47 39.37
CA ALA A 895 -7.65 10.69 39.72
C ALA A 895 -6.77 11.21 38.57
N SER A 896 -6.11 10.31 37.84
CA SER A 896 -5.25 10.66 36.69
C SER A 896 -5.99 11.23 35.48
N MET A 897 -7.33 11.28 35.47
CA MET A 897 -8.08 11.85 34.35
C MET A 897 -7.80 13.35 34.12
N PHE A 898 -7.46 14.07 35.19
CA PHE A 898 -7.20 15.52 35.15
C PHE A 898 -5.73 15.86 34.90
N ASP A 899 -4.85 14.87 34.76
CA ASP A 899 -3.46 15.10 34.45
C ASP A 899 -3.29 15.32 32.93
N LEU A 900 -2.93 16.55 32.55
CA LEU A 900 -2.68 16.94 31.16
C LEU A 900 -1.20 16.82 30.76
N ARG A 901 -0.31 16.49 31.70
CA ARG A 901 1.13 16.41 31.48
C ARG A 901 1.60 14.97 31.26
N GLN A 902 0.86 14.00 31.78
CA GLN A 902 1.20 12.57 31.72
C GLN A 902 -0.06 11.70 31.78
N GLY A 903 0.08 10.41 31.45
CA GLY A 903 -1.02 9.45 31.48
C GLY A 903 -1.97 9.53 30.28
N SER A 904 -3.09 8.80 30.36
CA SER A 904 -3.98 8.54 29.21
C SER A 904 -4.61 9.78 28.56
N THR A 905 -4.81 10.87 29.31
CA THR A 905 -5.42 12.10 28.76
C THR A 905 -4.41 12.87 27.90
N PHE A 906 -3.16 12.96 28.34
CA PHE A 906 -2.06 13.53 27.55
C PHE A 906 -1.90 12.82 26.20
N PHE A 907 -1.82 11.48 26.20
CA PHE A 907 -1.64 10.71 24.96
C PHE A 907 -2.81 10.89 23.98
N ARG A 908 -4.05 11.03 24.47
CA ARG A 908 -5.20 11.33 23.59
C ARG A 908 -5.09 12.69 22.92
N LEU A 909 -4.63 13.71 23.64
CA LEU A 909 -4.44 15.05 23.04
C LEU A 909 -3.37 15.04 21.96
N GLU A 910 -2.27 14.32 22.17
CA GLU A 910 -1.23 14.15 21.16
C GLU A 910 -1.74 13.35 19.96
N LEU A 911 -2.46 12.25 20.20
CA LEU A 911 -3.10 11.46 19.15
C LEU A 911 -4.07 12.28 18.30
N TRP A 912 -4.86 13.16 18.91
CA TRP A 912 -5.77 14.06 18.17
C TRP A 912 -4.99 15.05 17.31
N ARG A 913 -3.86 15.57 17.80
CA ARG A 913 -2.98 16.43 17.00
C ARG A 913 -2.36 15.70 15.82
N SER A 914 -1.87 14.48 16.03
CA SER A 914 -1.40 13.59 14.96
C SER A 914 -2.49 13.31 13.93
N SER A 915 -3.73 13.10 14.39
CA SER A 915 -4.89 12.87 13.52
C SER A 915 -5.24 14.11 12.69
N LEU A 916 -5.13 15.30 13.26
CA LEU A 916 -5.31 16.56 12.53
C LEU A 916 -4.21 16.80 11.50
N ALA A 917 -2.96 16.42 11.80
CA ALA A 917 -1.87 16.46 10.82
C ALA A 917 -2.14 15.51 9.64
N LEU A 918 -2.60 14.29 9.93
CA LEU A 918 -3.03 13.32 8.92
C LEU A 918 -4.19 13.86 8.06
N ILE A 919 -5.21 14.46 8.68
CA ILE A 919 -6.35 15.07 7.97
C ILE A 919 -5.90 16.20 7.04
N ARG A 920 -4.93 17.03 7.44
CA ARG A 920 -4.40 18.11 6.58
C ARG A 920 -3.73 17.56 5.32
N GLU A 921 -3.08 16.40 5.41
CA GLU A 921 -2.47 15.75 4.25
C GLU A 921 -3.48 14.96 3.40
N HIS A 922 -4.49 14.35 4.03
CA HIS A 922 -5.49 13.50 3.37
C HIS A 922 -6.95 13.95 3.61
N PRO A 923 -7.34 15.20 3.25
CA PRO A 923 -8.63 15.75 3.66
C PRO A 923 -9.83 15.10 2.95
N TRP A 924 -9.66 14.69 1.69
CA TRP A 924 -10.77 14.28 0.81
C TRP A 924 -11.20 12.83 1.02
N PHE A 925 -10.24 11.91 1.03
CA PHE A 925 -10.48 10.47 1.08
C PHE A 925 -9.96 9.80 2.36
N GLY A 926 -9.23 10.55 3.21
CA GLY A 926 -8.51 9.95 4.32
C GLY A 926 -7.40 9.01 3.84
N ILE A 927 -6.93 8.15 4.74
CA ILE A 927 -5.92 7.11 4.46
C ILE A 927 -6.53 5.75 4.11
N GLY A 928 -7.86 5.68 4.03
CA GLY A 928 -8.62 4.45 3.79
C GLY A 928 -8.90 3.65 5.07
N PRO A 929 -9.93 2.77 5.05
CA PRO A 929 -10.17 1.80 6.12
C PRO A 929 -8.93 0.96 6.42
N GLY A 930 -8.71 0.53 7.66
CA GLY A 930 -7.61 -0.38 8.05
C GLY A 930 -6.22 0.23 8.17
N ASN A 931 -6.01 1.47 7.72
CA ASN A 931 -4.67 2.03 7.55
C ASN A 931 -4.18 2.88 8.74
N PHE A 932 -5.05 3.21 9.70
CA PHE A 932 -4.73 4.21 10.73
C PHE A 932 -3.54 3.84 11.62
N GLN A 933 -3.51 2.61 12.13
CA GLN A 933 -2.44 2.18 13.04
C GLN A 933 -1.05 2.28 12.40
N ALA A 934 -0.93 1.80 11.15
CA ALA A 934 0.32 1.83 10.40
C ALA A 934 0.76 3.28 10.10
N ALA A 935 -0.18 4.14 9.67
CA ALA A 935 0.10 5.54 9.40
C ALA A 935 0.51 6.30 10.69
N TYR A 936 -0.20 6.06 11.79
CA TYR A 936 0.10 6.69 13.07
C TYR A 936 1.48 6.25 13.57
N ARG A 937 1.75 4.96 13.69
CA ARG A 937 2.99 4.44 14.27
C ARG A 937 4.25 4.84 13.49
N THR A 938 4.15 4.90 12.15
CA THR A 938 5.33 5.07 11.28
C THR A 938 5.50 6.47 10.71
N ARG A 939 4.51 7.36 10.86
CA ARG A 939 4.55 8.70 10.27
C ARG A 939 4.05 9.76 11.23
N TYR A 940 2.86 9.60 11.79
CA TYR A 940 2.19 10.72 12.49
C TYR A 940 2.35 10.75 14.01
N VAL A 941 2.90 9.71 14.64
CA VAL A 941 3.22 9.72 16.08
C VAL A 941 4.15 10.89 16.38
N LEU A 942 3.74 11.73 17.33
CA LEU A 942 4.55 12.88 17.74
C LEU A 942 5.73 12.39 18.59
N PRO A 943 6.92 13.01 18.49
CA PRO A 943 8.07 12.67 19.35
C PRO A 943 7.76 12.73 20.85
N SER A 944 6.81 13.58 21.26
CA SER A 944 6.27 13.71 22.63
C SER A 944 5.35 12.56 23.06
N ALA A 945 4.85 11.73 22.14
CA ALA A 945 3.89 10.65 22.38
C ALA A 945 4.49 9.25 22.11
N TRP A 946 5.82 9.14 22.15
CA TRP A 946 6.56 7.93 21.77
C TRP A 946 6.22 6.69 22.62
N GLN A 947 5.65 6.83 23.82
CA GLN A 947 5.31 5.66 24.64
C GLN A 947 4.14 4.83 24.08
N GLU A 948 3.36 5.39 23.15
CA GLU A 948 2.12 4.77 22.64
C GLU A 948 2.15 4.71 21.10
N PHE A 949 3.08 3.94 20.52
CA PHE A 949 3.21 3.82 19.07
C PHE A 949 2.05 3.08 18.38
N ASN A 950 1.40 2.13 19.08
CA ASN A 950 0.55 1.12 18.44
C ASN A 950 -0.97 1.40 18.54
N LEU A 951 -1.37 2.67 18.57
CA LEU A 951 -2.78 3.06 18.68
C LEU A 951 -3.54 2.81 17.37
N GLU A 952 -4.67 2.11 17.46
CA GLU A 952 -5.44 1.64 16.29
C GLU A 952 -6.43 2.68 15.74
N HIS A 953 -6.78 3.70 16.53
CA HIS A 953 -7.79 4.70 16.18
C HIS A 953 -7.60 5.97 17.01
N PRO A 954 -8.11 7.13 16.54
CA PRO A 954 -7.90 8.42 17.19
C PRO A 954 -8.69 8.61 18.50
N HIS A 955 -9.45 7.62 18.96
CA HIS A 955 -10.31 7.69 20.15
C HIS A 955 -11.30 8.87 20.11
N ASN A 956 -11.78 9.23 18.92
CA ASN A 956 -12.80 10.25 18.72
C ASN A 956 -13.56 9.94 17.42
N VAL A 957 -14.86 9.70 17.52
CA VAL A 957 -15.72 9.28 16.39
C VAL A 957 -15.60 10.16 15.15
N TYR A 958 -15.46 11.48 15.31
CA TYR A 958 -15.40 12.40 14.18
C TYR A 958 -14.03 12.37 13.51
N LEU A 959 -12.96 12.35 14.31
CA LEU A 959 -11.61 12.19 13.80
C LEU A 959 -11.48 10.84 13.09
N ASP A 960 -12.06 9.78 13.65
CA ASP A 960 -11.98 8.43 13.10
C ASP A 960 -12.61 8.34 11.72
N HIS A 961 -13.83 8.87 11.55
CA HIS A 961 -14.49 8.98 10.25
C HIS A 961 -13.67 9.80 9.26
N TRP A 962 -13.12 10.94 9.66
CA TRP A 962 -12.38 11.81 8.74
C TRP A 962 -11.04 11.20 8.36
N THR A 963 -10.26 10.69 9.32
CA THR A 963 -8.96 10.07 9.03
C THR A 963 -9.10 8.85 8.14
N ARG A 964 -10.14 8.02 8.31
CA ARG A 964 -10.31 6.77 7.55
C ARG A 964 -11.02 6.97 6.21
N LEU A 965 -12.05 7.81 6.17
CA LEU A 965 -12.98 7.92 5.05
C LEU A 965 -12.98 9.29 4.36
N GLY A 966 -12.18 10.24 4.88
CA GLY A 966 -12.15 11.61 4.40
C GLY A 966 -13.38 12.44 4.76
N ILE A 967 -13.44 13.65 4.22
CA ILE A 967 -14.56 14.57 4.47
C ILE A 967 -15.90 13.97 4.02
N LEU A 968 -15.91 13.19 2.94
CA LEU A 968 -17.12 12.52 2.46
C LEU A 968 -17.67 11.55 3.50
N GLY A 969 -16.81 10.76 4.15
CA GLY A 969 -17.24 9.85 5.21
C GLY A 969 -17.66 10.55 6.50
N LEU A 970 -17.03 11.68 6.86
CA LEU A 970 -17.48 12.51 7.98
C LEU A 970 -18.90 13.04 7.73
N LEU A 971 -19.15 13.60 6.55
CA LEU A 971 -20.47 14.10 6.15
C LEU A 971 -21.51 12.97 6.08
N ALA A 972 -21.12 11.79 5.57
CA ALA A 972 -21.97 10.60 5.55
C ALA A 972 -22.34 10.15 6.97
N GLY A 973 -21.37 10.11 7.89
CA GLY A 973 -21.60 9.80 9.31
C GLY A 973 -22.58 10.78 9.96
N VAL A 974 -22.41 12.09 9.71
CA VAL A 974 -23.35 13.13 10.17
C VAL A 974 -24.74 12.93 9.57
N ALA A 975 -24.84 12.64 8.27
CA ALA A 975 -26.11 12.38 7.59
C ALA A 975 -26.84 11.16 8.19
N VAL A 976 -26.11 10.09 8.54
CA VAL A 976 -26.68 8.92 9.21
C VAL A 976 -27.24 9.30 10.58
N GLN A 977 -26.51 10.10 11.37
CA GLN A 977 -26.99 10.56 12.67
C GLN A 977 -28.25 11.42 12.55
N VAL A 978 -28.24 12.43 11.66
CA VAL A 978 -29.40 13.29 11.42
C VAL A 978 -30.62 12.46 10.98
N ALA A 979 -30.44 11.55 10.03
CA ALA A 979 -31.52 10.72 9.52
C ALA A 979 -32.04 9.73 10.57
N PHE A 980 -31.16 9.16 11.40
CA PHE A 980 -31.56 8.30 12.53
C PHE A 980 -32.43 9.05 13.53
N TRP A 981 -31.99 10.22 14.00
CA TRP A 981 -32.74 11.02 14.97
C TRP A 981 -34.07 11.53 14.38
N GLN A 982 -34.10 11.89 13.09
CA GLN A 982 -35.35 12.21 12.40
C GLN A 982 -36.33 11.03 12.38
N THR A 983 -35.85 9.81 12.11
CA THR A 983 -36.68 8.60 12.13
C THR A 983 -37.23 8.33 13.54
N ILE A 984 -36.38 8.37 14.57
CA ILE A 984 -36.79 8.17 15.98
C ILE A 984 -37.82 9.20 16.44
N LEU A 985 -37.76 10.43 15.92
CA LEU A 985 -38.68 11.52 16.26
C LEU A 985 -39.98 11.52 15.44
N ARG A 986 -39.96 11.06 14.18
CA ARG A 986 -41.15 11.00 13.32
C ARG A 986 -42.17 9.94 13.75
N ASP A 987 -41.72 8.90 14.45
CA ASP A 987 -42.59 7.85 15.01
C ASP A 987 -43.57 8.35 16.10
N SER A 988 -43.57 9.66 16.38
CA SER A 988 -44.35 10.32 17.43
C SER A 988 -45.73 10.87 16.98
N GLU A 989 -46.18 10.64 15.74
CA GLU A 989 -47.50 11.14 15.30
C GLU A 989 -48.67 10.34 15.93
N PRO A 990 -49.67 11.04 16.52
CA PRO A 990 -50.69 10.42 17.35
C PRO A 990 -51.70 9.58 16.55
N SER A 991 -51.87 8.32 16.93
CA SER A 991 -52.84 7.39 16.33
C SER A 991 -54.19 7.32 17.07
N SER A 992 -54.55 8.27 17.95
CA SER A 992 -55.94 8.39 18.42
C SER A 992 -56.40 9.81 18.76
N PRO A 993 -57.67 10.18 18.46
CA PRO A 993 -58.26 11.43 18.89
C PRO A 993 -58.50 11.43 20.40
N ARG A 994 -58.28 12.61 21.01
CA ARG A 994 -58.50 12.90 22.44
C ARG A 994 -59.91 12.48 22.88
N ALA A 995 -60.01 11.58 23.87
CA ALA A 995 -61.20 11.45 24.68
C ALA A 995 -61.13 12.42 25.88
N PRO A 996 -62.13 13.29 26.12
CA PRO A 996 -62.14 14.19 27.27
C PRO A 996 -62.57 13.42 28.53
N TRP A 997 -61.67 13.25 29.50
CA TRP A 997 -61.98 12.58 30.77
C TRP A 997 -61.78 13.56 31.93
N ALA A 998 -62.91 14.06 32.44
CA ALA A 998 -62.99 14.94 33.60
C ALA A 998 -62.98 14.15 34.93
N GLY A 999 -62.38 14.75 35.99
CA GLY A 999 -62.82 14.50 37.37
C GLY A 999 -62.01 13.61 38.32
N ARG A 1000 -60.66 13.59 38.33
CA ARG A 1000 -59.89 12.96 39.45
C ARG A 1000 -58.74 13.82 39.98
N SER A 1001 -58.47 13.73 41.29
CA SER A 1001 -57.58 14.58 42.10
C SER A 1001 -56.09 14.57 41.68
N ARG A 1002 -55.37 15.69 41.92
CA ARG A 1002 -53.99 15.98 41.43
C ARG A 1002 -52.92 15.01 41.96
N TRP A 1003 -53.07 14.52 43.18
CA TRP A 1003 -52.10 13.62 43.83
C TRP A 1003 -52.22 12.14 43.40
N ARG A 1004 -53.45 11.64 43.21
CA ARG A 1004 -53.67 10.33 42.57
C ARG A 1004 -53.34 10.37 41.07
N ARG A 1005 -53.45 11.54 40.40
CA ARG A 1005 -52.91 11.75 39.04
C ARG A 1005 -51.40 11.62 38.97
N LEU A 1006 -50.65 12.11 39.97
CA LEU A 1006 -49.20 11.93 40.04
C LEU A 1006 -48.84 10.45 40.28
N LEU A 1007 -49.44 9.78 41.27
CA LEU A 1007 -49.13 8.37 41.58
C LEU A 1007 -49.64 7.37 40.53
N ALA A 1008 -50.76 7.64 39.84
CA ALA A 1008 -51.21 6.81 38.71
C ALA A 1008 -50.43 7.10 37.41
N ALA A 1009 -49.88 8.31 37.26
CA ALA A 1009 -48.97 8.65 36.16
C ALA A 1009 -47.55 8.07 36.33
N TRP A 1010 -47.20 7.58 37.53
CA TRP A 1010 -45.94 6.88 37.83
C TRP A 1010 -45.88 5.43 37.33
N GLY A 1011 -46.96 4.91 36.71
CA GLY A 1011 -47.06 3.49 36.35
C GLY A 1011 -47.75 3.20 35.01
N GLY A 1012 -47.86 4.18 34.12
CA GLY A 1012 -48.34 3.98 32.76
C GLY A 1012 -47.29 3.20 31.95
N PRO A 1013 -47.54 1.94 31.57
CA PRO A 1013 -46.53 1.08 30.96
C PRO A 1013 -46.25 1.51 29.52
N VAL A 1014 -44.98 1.58 29.17
CA VAL A 1014 -44.53 1.73 27.78
C VAL A 1014 -44.88 0.44 27.03
N THR A 1015 -45.53 0.56 25.87
CA THR A 1015 -45.92 -0.60 25.04
C THR A 1015 -44.84 -0.89 23.99
N GLY A 1016 -44.72 -2.16 23.58
CA GLY A 1016 -43.51 -2.74 22.97
C GLY A 1016 -42.78 -1.94 21.88
N ALA A 1017 -43.47 -1.25 20.96
CA ALA A 1017 -42.80 -0.46 19.91
C ALA A 1017 -42.08 0.79 20.49
N ALA A 1018 -42.72 1.47 21.44
CA ALA A 1018 -42.11 2.61 22.14
C ALA A 1018 -40.91 2.16 23.00
N SER A 1019 -40.94 0.94 23.54
CA SER A 1019 -39.82 0.39 24.31
C SER A 1019 -38.56 0.21 23.47
N ILE A 1020 -38.71 -0.30 22.24
CA ILE A 1020 -37.60 -0.44 21.28
C ILE A 1020 -37.07 0.95 20.91
N SER A 1021 -37.95 1.89 20.53
CA SER A 1021 -37.54 3.25 20.13
C SER A 1021 -36.75 3.98 21.23
N ILE A 1022 -37.21 3.95 22.48
CA ILE A 1022 -36.51 4.56 23.62
C ILE A 1022 -35.17 3.87 23.88
N GLY A 1023 -35.12 2.53 23.82
CA GLY A 1023 -33.89 1.78 24.02
C GLY A 1023 -32.86 2.02 22.91
N LEU A 1024 -33.27 2.07 21.64
CA LEU A 1024 -32.39 2.38 20.51
C LEU A 1024 -31.87 3.83 20.56
N ALA A 1025 -32.71 4.78 20.97
CA ALA A 1025 -32.29 6.17 21.21
C ALA A 1025 -31.20 6.24 22.32
N GLY A 1026 -31.41 5.55 23.44
CA GLY A 1026 -30.40 5.43 24.50
C GLY A 1026 -29.13 4.73 24.02
N SER A 1027 -29.26 3.69 23.19
CA SER A 1027 -28.14 2.94 22.60
C SER A 1027 -27.28 3.82 21.71
N MET A 1028 -27.90 4.61 20.82
CA MET A 1028 -27.19 5.56 19.96
C MET A 1028 -26.51 6.66 20.78
N ALA A 1029 -27.16 7.14 21.85
CA ALA A 1029 -26.54 8.12 22.75
C ALA A 1029 -25.32 7.55 23.50
N ALA A 1030 -25.40 6.30 23.98
CA ALA A 1030 -24.27 5.60 24.58
C ALA A 1030 -23.11 5.46 23.60
N LEU A 1031 -23.40 5.07 22.34
CA LEU A 1031 -22.42 4.96 21.26
C LEU A 1031 -21.70 6.29 21.03
N LEU A 1032 -22.44 7.39 20.84
CA LEU A 1032 -21.86 8.70 20.57
C LEU A 1032 -21.04 9.21 21.75
N ALA A 1033 -21.54 9.09 22.97
CA ALA A 1033 -20.88 9.61 24.17
C ALA A 1033 -19.59 8.84 24.51
N HIS A 1034 -19.62 7.49 24.45
CA HIS A 1034 -18.40 6.70 24.60
C HIS A 1034 -17.40 7.00 23.48
N GLY A 1035 -17.93 7.21 22.28
CA GLY A 1035 -17.19 7.52 21.07
C GLY A 1035 -16.36 8.78 21.04
N LEU A 1036 -16.63 9.72 21.95
CA LEU A 1036 -15.83 10.93 22.08
C LEU A 1036 -14.45 10.65 22.70
N VAL A 1037 -14.26 9.48 23.32
CA VAL A 1037 -13.04 9.12 24.06
C VAL A 1037 -12.53 7.71 23.74
N ASP A 1038 -13.20 6.97 22.85
CA ASP A 1038 -12.84 5.63 22.40
C ASP A 1038 -13.43 5.28 21.01
N ASN A 1039 -13.20 4.07 20.51
CA ASN A 1039 -13.73 3.61 19.20
C ASN A 1039 -15.26 3.48 19.19
N THR A 1040 -15.91 3.85 18.09
CA THR A 1040 -17.37 3.75 17.93
C THR A 1040 -17.89 2.78 16.91
N LEU A 1041 -17.12 2.44 15.87
CA LEU A 1041 -17.71 1.79 14.70
C LEU A 1041 -16.79 0.75 14.09
N PHE A 1042 -15.47 0.98 14.14
CA PHE A 1042 -14.50 0.27 13.31
C PHE A 1042 -14.06 -1.08 13.90
N PHE A 1043 -14.93 -1.71 14.68
CA PHE A 1043 -14.84 -3.13 15.04
C PHE A 1043 -16.04 -3.87 14.46
N PRO A 1044 -15.88 -5.11 13.95
CA PRO A 1044 -16.95 -5.83 13.25
C PRO A 1044 -18.26 -5.96 14.04
N ASP A 1045 -18.18 -6.25 15.35
CA ASP A 1045 -19.33 -6.36 16.24
C ASP A 1045 -20.04 -5.02 16.47
N LEU A 1046 -19.26 -3.95 16.70
CA LEU A 1046 -19.77 -2.60 16.88
C LEU A 1046 -20.43 -2.08 15.59
N ALA A 1047 -19.84 -2.36 14.43
CA ALA A 1047 -20.41 -2.04 13.12
C ALA A 1047 -21.74 -2.77 12.91
N LEU A 1048 -21.76 -4.08 13.12
CA LEU A 1048 -22.97 -4.88 12.94
C LEU A 1048 -24.11 -4.39 13.85
N VAL A 1049 -23.82 -4.10 15.12
CA VAL A 1049 -24.80 -3.54 16.07
C VAL A 1049 -25.25 -2.13 15.68
N PHE A 1050 -24.36 -1.31 15.13
CA PHE A 1050 -24.72 0.02 14.63
C PHE A 1050 -25.71 -0.08 13.47
N PHE A 1051 -25.40 -0.86 12.44
CA PHE A 1051 -26.28 -1.08 11.29
C PHE A 1051 -27.60 -1.78 11.70
N LEU A 1052 -27.54 -2.70 12.66
CA LEU A 1052 -28.72 -3.32 13.27
C LEU A 1052 -29.61 -2.27 13.95
N THR A 1053 -29.02 -1.35 14.71
CA THR A 1053 -29.73 -0.24 15.38
C THR A 1053 -30.41 0.69 14.39
N LEU A 1054 -29.73 1.03 13.28
CA LEU A 1054 -30.31 1.85 12.21
C LEU A 1054 -31.49 1.14 11.53
N ALA A 1055 -31.38 -0.17 11.29
CA ALA A 1055 -32.42 -0.95 10.65
C ALA A 1055 -33.64 -1.14 11.55
N LEU A 1056 -33.45 -1.38 12.85
CA LEU A 1056 -34.55 -1.56 13.82
C LEU A 1056 -35.30 -0.26 14.15
N ALA A 1057 -34.67 0.90 13.93
CA ALA A 1057 -35.30 2.20 14.10
C ALA A 1057 -36.30 2.54 12.98
N GLN A 1058 -36.19 1.89 11.81
CA GLN A 1058 -37.12 2.01 10.68
C GLN A 1058 -38.16 0.88 10.68
#